data_AF-A0A936X271-F1
#
_entry.id   AF-A0A936X271-F1
#
_cell.length_a   1.000
_cell.length_b   1.000
_cell.length_c   1.000
_cell.angle_alpha   90.00
_cell.angle_beta   90.00
_cell.angle_gamma   90.00
#
_symmetry.space_group_name_H-M   'P 1'
#
loop_
_entity.id
_entity.type
_entity.pdbx_description
1 polymer ?
#
loop_
_entity_poly.entity_id
_entity_poly.type
_entity_poly.pdbx_seq_one_letter_code
_entity_poly.pdbx_strand_id
1 'polypeptide(L)'
;MRKLLLSVCLLLIVSQLLAQPNPKSIIRSNTQFNGYTNYWHDDYKNVYRYGNLFKMAHANVEKTIAQTKLNVADDIHLNGLDMQEGFVNFLLQNDYKVAWNLSSTELNVQAAKGNLLVVLEPNSEQARIFNYQTRWREQMKSHQMDAVDFADMKAFVAQVGKSKAAVIITSDKAQAQRLIDYVAQAKNLLSTYTLRKGWFGAESLLKSVTCTQGHPLETIGRGMNEGNSFFTFNGYMDFMAQDELDKWVKKSGLPIVADVGFAPMFGLKNYEHLQVQDMPNRKAYVDYAHSKGGYVFRNVWDPEADTLNLPFDGYTATEGNKEQVDKDNTPFIVTTGTMDGDLINSMLLFVDKGVPFTKEVMWKAILARRSVAVLDQAKMMGSEQYRATAALLYLDRVYLENYFGDKVDIQTEINGYVMDVTITNFSDQPLNGQLSFFGADALSFNSKAPAGVMLPAMGQKTIRVILQPNEKAMGQTNPIAINFKWGQQQKAVMAMLDLPPAISVHRLLFGHAPNVDYPVTIHNFTKQHTFPVKLEVFSKTNPGTAVYTTTSNFTVTTSKFQKMNFNLPLSAGHYNVKVSALGVDYTSQLGVEGSSGSVSLREEDFNKDGVPEFVMENDQVRVTLLATGARVIEYFVKSRNDNILFKLWPEKAEDDRRTFRKRGYYPYGGFEDFLGQGSMETHKVYKAEIVKKDGEFVQVKMTADYYGNEIQKIFTLYGNTPLLEVRFALTFKNPEANVLGPQPILELGKVHGPEDLFVAPTIYGLEEYRMRMEDYYGRVIKLKEGWNAGYDTKQDISFVGAYPVDQPLFLHMWMNHPRNSEAHYYYTEFQPWTPIIQKTTMYFSYYIWGAGGSWGQAVQALRDRNLITTQK
;
A
#
# COMPACT_ATOMS: atom_id res chain seq x y z
N MET A 1 60.76 43.22 -6.86
CA MET A 1 59.70 43.65 -5.93
C MET A 1 58.96 42.38 -5.48
N ARG A 2 59.43 41.66 -4.45
CA ARG A 2 59.07 41.80 -3.00
C ARG A 2 57.54 41.86 -2.82
N LYS A 3 56.86 40.76 -2.44
CA LYS A 3 56.66 40.15 -1.10
C LYS A 3 55.16 40.33 -0.75
N LEU A 4 54.38 39.25 -0.63
CA LEU A 4 54.07 38.50 0.61
C LEU A 4 52.91 39.13 1.41
N LEU A 5 51.81 38.37 1.57
CA LEU A 5 50.95 38.16 2.76
C LEU A 5 49.55 37.67 2.30
N LEU A 6 49.13 36.43 2.60
CA LEU A 6 48.29 36.04 3.77
C LEU A 6 46.93 36.75 3.78
N SER A 7 45.78 36.15 4.09
CA SER A 7 45.24 34.79 4.29
C SER A 7 43.75 35.02 4.64
N VAL A 8 42.96 33.94 4.70
CA VAL A 8 41.70 33.82 5.48
C VAL A 8 40.36 34.14 4.76
N CYS A 9 39.77 33.06 4.26
CA CYS A 9 38.43 32.52 4.56
C CYS A 9 37.12 33.30 4.28
N LEU A 10 36.24 32.54 3.61
CA LEU A 10 34.80 32.37 3.86
C LEU A 10 33.78 33.38 3.28
N LEU A 11 32.60 32.80 3.02
CA LEU A 11 31.30 33.34 2.56
C LEU A 11 31.13 33.44 1.03
N LEU A 12 30.15 32.82 0.36
CA LEU A 12 28.98 32.04 0.78
C LEU A 12 28.52 31.19 -0.41
N ILE A 13 28.80 29.89 -0.39
CA ILE A 13 28.02 28.92 -1.14
C ILE A 13 26.74 28.73 -0.31
N VAL A 14 25.62 29.28 -0.76
CA VAL A 14 24.30 28.91 -0.24
C VAL A 14 23.94 27.55 -0.83
N SER A 15 24.67 26.52 -0.39
CA SER A 15 24.08 25.20 -0.29
C SER A 15 23.20 25.27 0.95
N GLN A 16 21.92 24.97 0.79
CA GLN A 16 21.05 24.64 1.91
C GLN A 16 21.65 23.41 2.60
N LEU A 17 22.59 23.62 3.52
CA LEU A 17 22.73 22.77 4.69
C LEU A 17 21.37 22.86 5.37
N LEU A 18 20.51 21.87 5.11
CA LEU A 18 19.58 21.43 6.13
C LEU A 18 20.44 21.29 7.39
N ALA A 19 20.30 22.24 8.32
CA ALA A 19 21.01 22.20 9.57
C ALA A 19 20.62 20.87 10.21
N GLN A 20 21.50 19.89 10.14
CA GLN A 20 21.25 18.64 10.83
C GLN A 20 21.06 18.99 12.30
N PRO A 21 20.03 18.46 12.96
CA PRO A 21 19.82 18.73 14.38
C PRO A 21 21.11 18.39 15.12
N ASN A 22 21.66 19.38 15.82
CA ASN A 22 22.91 19.21 16.57
C ASN A 22 22.72 18.05 17.55
N PRO A 23 23.43 16.91 17.44
CA PRO A 23 23.22 15.76 18.32
C PRO A 23 23.40 16.12 19.79
N LYS A 24 24.19 17.16 20.11
CA LYS A 24 24.41 17.66 21.47
C LYS A 24 23.20 18.38 22.08
N SER A 25 22.18 18.71 21.28
CA SER A 25 20.92 19.34 21.74
C SER A 25 19.81 18.34 22.02
N ILE A 26 20.08 17.05 21.81
CA ILE A 26 19.17 15.94 22.12
C ILE A 26 19.48 15.46 23.54
N ILE A 27 18.54 15.67 24.47
CA ILE A 27 18.67 15.20 25.85
C ILE A 27 18.16 13.76 25.90
N ARG A 28 19.03 12.82 26.30
CA ARG A 28 18.68 11.40 26.51
C ARG A 28 18.51 11.11 28.00
N SER A 29 17.43 10.44 28.36
CA SER A 29 17.19 9.98 29.74
C SER A 29 16.56 8.58 29.74
N ASN A 30 17.01 7.72 30.65
CA ASN A 30 16.44 6.40 30.85
C ASN A 30 15.29 6.48 31.86
N THR A 31 14.18 5.82 31.58
CA THR A 31 13.03 5.73 32.48
C THR A 31 12.56 4.29 32.62
N GLN A 32 12.21 3.91 33.83
CA GLN A 32 11.67 2.60 34.19
C GLN A 32 10.39 2.84 35.00
N PHE A 33 9.32 2.13 34.67
CA PHE A 33 8.08 2.09 35.43
C PHE A 33 7.69 0.64 35.63
N ASN A 34 7.61 0.20 36.88
CA ASN A 34 7.14 -1.14 37.21
C ASN A 34 6.01 -0.97 38.21
N GLY A 35 4.76 -1.17 37.79
CA GLY A 35 3.64 -0.93 38.68
C GLY A 35 2.26 -0.97 38.03
N TYR A 36 1.26 -0.77 38.89
CA TYR A 36 -0.13 -0.71 38.48
C TYR A 36 -0.48 0.72 38.05
N THR A 37 -1.04 0.85 36.86
CA THR A 37 -1.76 2.06 36.45
C THR A 37 -3.26 1.78 36.59
N ASN A 38 -3.80 1.09 35.60
CA ASN A 38 -5.16 0.54 35.54
C ASN A 38 -5.16 -0.98 35.28
N TYR A 39 -3.98 -1.56 35.03
CA TYR A 39 -3.60 -2.96 35.24
C TYR A 39 -2.10 -3.00 35.61
N TRP A 40 -1.59 -4.13 36.08
CA TRP A 40 -0.15 -4.27 36.41
C TRP A 40 0.68 -4.37 35.14
N HIS A 41 1.67 -3.49 34.97
CA HIS A 41 2.63 -3.61 33.88
C HIS A 41 3.99 -2.99 34.22
N ASP A 42 5.01 -3.49 33.53
CA ASP A 42 6.38 -3.01 33.60
C ASP A 42 6.80 -2.42 32.24
N ASP A 43 7.50 -1.28 32.26
CA ASP A 43 7.87 -0.48 31.09
C ASP A 43 9.29 0.10 31.25
N TYR A 44 10.14 -0.10 30.23
CA TYR A 44 11.56 0.27 30.23
C TYR A 44 11.93 1.02 28.94
N LYS A 45 12.19 2.34 29.04
CA LYS A 45 12.35 3.23 27.87
C LYS A 45 13.59 4.15 27.93
N ASN A 46 14.19 4.40 26.78
CA ASN A 46 15.12 5.49 26.49
C ASN A 46 14.35 6.67 25.90
N VAL A 47 14.22 7.78 26.61
CA VAL A 47 13.53 8.99 26.15
C VAL A 47 14.51 9.99 25.56
N TYR A 48 14.29 10.38 24.30
CA TYR A 48 15.00 11.43 23.58
C TYR A 48 14.12 12.69 23.55
N ARG A 49 14.69 13.82 23.97
CA ARG A 49 14.01 15.13 24.01
C ARG A 49 14.75 16.14 23.15
N TYR A 50 14.02 16.86 22.32
CA TYR A 50 14.53 18.02 21.57
C TYR A 50 13.68 19.25 21.89
N GLY A 51 14.32 20.28 22.45
CA GLY A 51 13.65 21.55 22.79
C GLY A 51 12.46 21.45 23.76
N ASN A 52 12.30 20.36 24.50
CA ASN A 52 11.15 20.03 25.37
C ASN A 52 9.75 19.96 24.71
N LEU A 53 9.64 20.23 23.40
CA LEU A 53 8.40 20.13 22.63
C LEU A 53 8.24 18.78 21.93
N PHE A 54 9.35 18.10 21.63
CA PHE A 54 9.37 16.80 20.96
C PHE A 54 9.98 15.75 21.87
N LYS A 55 9.22 14.67 22.13
CA LYS A 55 9.62 13.54 22.98
C LYS A 55 9.38 12.24 22.22
N MET A 56 10.40 11.41 22.13
CA MET A 56 10.31 10.05 21.62
C MET A 56 10.85 9.10 22.68
N ALA A 57 10.14 8.01 22.94
CA ALA A 57 10.60 6.95 23.81
C ALA A 57 10.87 5.71 22.97
N HIS A 58 12.13 5.27 22.93
CA HIS A 58 12.50 3.99 22.32
C HIS A 58 12.74 2.97 23.42
N ALA A 59 12.25 1.75 23.25
CA ALA A 59 12.60 0.67 24.15
C ALA A 59 14.13 0.46 24.15
N ASN A 60 14.68 0.01 25.28
CA ASN A 60 16.05 -0.50 25.27
C ASN A 60 16.05 -1.84 24.53
N VAL A 61 16.56 -1.88 23.30
CA VAL A 61 16.48 -3.06 22.42
C VAL A 61 17.07 -4.31 23.08
N GLU A 62 18.27 -4.22 23.65
CA GLU A 62 18.93 -5.36 24.31
C GLU A 62 18.11 -5.89 25.49
N LYS A 63 17.59 -4.98 26.33
CA LYS A 63 16.73 -5.37 27.46
C LYS A 63 15.37 -5.89 27.00
N THR A 64 14.84 -5.37 25.91
CA THR A 64 13.58 -5.85 25.33
C THR A 64 13.76 -7.27 24.83
N ILE A 65 14.82 -7.55 24.07
CA ILE A 65 15.15 -8.92 23.62
C ILE A 65 15.36 -9.85 24.82
N ALA A 66 16.07 -9.41 25.85
CA ALA A 66 16.26 -10.19 27.06
C ALA A 66 14.92 -10.50 27.76
N GLN A 67 14.03 -9.51 27.88
CA GLN A 67 12.73 -9.65 28.49
C GLN A 67 11.79 -10.55 27.69
N THR A 68 11.79 -10.42 26.36
CA THR A 68 10.97 -11.29 25.49
C THR A 68 11.42 -12.73 25.59
N LYS A 69 12.72 -13.02 25.73
CA LYS A 69 13.20 -14.38 26.00
C LYS A 69 12.70 -14.93 27.34
N LEU A 70 12.65 -14.12 28.40
CA LEU A 70 12.06 -14.54 29.68
C LEU A 70 10.56 -14.84 29.51
N ASN A 71 9.81 -13.94 28.88
CA ASN A 71 8.38 -14.10 28.63
C ASN A 71 8.07 -15.35 27.80
N VAL A 72 8.84 -15.59 26.73
CA VAL A 72 8.66 -16.76 25.86
C VAL A 72 9.00 -18.05 26.58
N ALA A 73 10.04 -18.08 27.43
CA ALA A 73 10.38 -19.25 28.24
C ALA A 73 9.29 -19.59 29.25
N ASP A 74 8.70 -18.57 29.89
CA ASP A 74 7.57 -18.72 30.81
C ASP A 74 6.30 -19.22 30.10
N ASP A 75 5.99 -18.68 28.92
CA ASP A 75 4.84 -19.08 28.08
C ASP A 75 4.90 -20.55 27.61
N ILE A 76 6.06 -21.20 27.68
CA ILE A 76 6.27 -22.63 27.40
C ILE A 76 6.66 -23.45 28.64
N HIS A 77 6.49 -22.88 29.84
CA HIS A 77 6.72 -23.53 31.14
C HIS A 77 8.19 -23.93 31.40
N LEU A 78 9.14 -23.11 30.97
CA LEU A 78 10.58 -23.20 31.23
C LEU A 78 11.10 -22.02 32.08
N ASN A 79 10.37 -21.70 33.15
CA ASN A 79 10.69 -20.62 34.09
C ASN A 79 12.12 -20.70 34.62
N GLY A 80 12.91 -19.65 34.37
CA GLY A 80 14.31 -19.62 34.81
C GLY A 80 15.33 -20.20 33.82
N LEU A 81 14.93 -20.54 32.58
CA LEU A 81 15.84 -20.99 31.51
C LEU A 81 16.83 -19.89 31.04
N ASP A 82 18.13 -20.13 31.23
CA ASP A 82 19.25 -19.37 30.68
C ASP A 82 19.89 -20.19 29.56
N MET A 83 19.55 -19.87 28.32
CA MET A 83 20.01 -20.65 27.18
C MET A 83 21.04 -19.89 26.37
N GLN A 84 22.18 -20.53 26.15
CA GLN A 84 23.15 -20.09 25.14
C GLN A 84 22.52 -20.21 23.76
N GLU A 85 22.47 -19.11 23.01
CA GLU A 85 22.10 -19.13 21.60
C GLU A 85 22.99 -20.11 20.83
N GLY A 86 22.37 -21.02 20.08
CA GLY A 86 23.03 -22.12 19.39
C GLY A 86 23.01 -23.46 20.13
N PHE A 87 22.52 -23.53 21.37
CA PHE A 87 22.32 -24.78 22.12
C PHE A 87 21.35 -25.73 21.41
N VAL A 88 20.16 -25.23 21.05
CA VAL A 88 19.14 -26.04 20.35
C VAL A 88 19.63 -26.36 18.95
N ASN A 89 20.21 -25.39 18.25
CA ASN A 89 20.79 -25.63 16.92
C ASN A 89 21.86 -26.75 16.96
N PHE A 90 22.73 -26.80 17.98
CA PHE A 90 23.69 -27.90 18.14
C PHE A 90 22.98 -29.25 18.26
N LEU A 91 21.94 -29.37 19.09
CA LEU A 91 21.19 -30.61 19.28
C LEU A 91 20.37 -31.03 18.04
N LEU A 92 19.88 -30.07 17.25
CA LEU A 92 19.16 -30.36 16.01
C LEU A 92 20.09 -30.88 14.90
N GLN A 93 21.34 -30.39 14.85
CA GLN A 93 22.31 -30.72 13.81
C GLN A 93 23.14 -31.98 14.10
N ASN A 94 23.10 -32.49 15.34
CA ASN A 94 23.96 -33.58 15.77
C ASN A 94 23.14 -34.70 16.41
N ASP A 95 23.60 -35.94 16.26
CA ASP A 95 23.14 -37.02 17.11
C ASP A 95 23.82 -36.95 18.48
N TYR A 96 23.05 -37.26 19.52
CA TYR A 96 23.51 -37.18 20.89
C TYR A 96 22.87 -38.27 21.76
N LYS A 97 23.51 -38.57 22.89
CA LYS A 97 22.92 -39.39 23.95
C LYS A 97 22.64 -38.54 25.18
N VAL A 98 21.46 -38.74 25.77
CA VAL A 98 21.09 -38.11 27.04
C VAL A 98 21.71 -38.89 28.19
N ALA A 99 22.36 -38.19 29.12
CA ALA A 99 22.91 -38.77 30.33
C ALA A 99 22.68 -37.84 31.53
N TRP A 100 22.48 -38.43 32.70
CA TRP A 100 22.17 -37.70 33.94
C TRP A 100 23.27 -37.93 34.97
N ASN A 101 23.75 -36.85 35.59
CA ASN A 101 24.68 -36.87 36.73
C ASN A 101 25.91 -37.77 36.54
N LEU A 102 26.55 -37.69 35.36
CA LEU A 102 27.79 -38.43 35.09
C LEU A 102 28.93 -37.92 35.96
N SER A 103 29.78 -38.83 36.46
CA SER A 103 31.08 -38.47 37.03
C SER A 103 32.04 -37.93 35.97
N SER A 104 33.12 -37.26 36.39
CA SER A 104 34.13 -36.69 35.50
C SER A 104 34.79 -37.74 34.60
N THR A 105 34.98 -38.96 35.11
CA THR A 105 35.53 -40.09 34.36
C THR A 105 34.53 -40.59 33.32
N GLU A 106 33.26 -40.74 33.68
CA GLU A 106 32.21 -41.22 32.78
C GLU A 106 31.90 -40.21 31.67
N LEU A 107 31.90 -38.91 31.99
CA LEU A 107 31.72 -37.83 31.03
C LEU A 107 32.76 -37.91 29.91
N ASN A 108 34.04 -38.04 30.25
CA ASN A 108 35.13 -38.14 29.27
C ASN A 108 35.02 -39.42 28.43
N VAL A 109 34.70 -40.55 29.05
CA VAL A 109 34.53 -41.84 28.35
C VAL A 109 33.34 -41.80 27.38
N GLN A 110 32.22 -41.19 27.78
CA GLN A 110 31.04 -41.10 26.94
C GLN A 110 31.21 -40.05 25.83
N ALA A 111 31.84 -38.90 26.12
CA ALA A 111 32.10 -37.86 25.13
C ALA A 111 33.10 -38.29 24.05
N ALA A 112 33.98 -39.25 24.37
CA ALA A 112 34.86 -39.90 23.40
C ALA A 112 34.10 -40.78 22.38
N LYS A 113 32.87 -41.20 22.69
CA LYS A 113 32.04 -42.06 21.83
C LYS A 113 31.08 -41.29 20.93
N GLY A 114 30.89 -39.98 21.15
CA GLY A 114 29.99 -39.12 20.40
C GLY A 114 29.55 -37.89 21.20
N ASN A 115 28.66 -37.08 20.62
CA ASN A 115 28.11 -35.92 21.33
C ASN A 115 27.16 -36.36 22.46
N LEU A 116 27.09 -35.55 23.51
CA LEU A 116 26.23 -35.82 24.67
C LEU A 116 25.32 -34.63 24.95
N LEU A 117 24.15 -34.93 25.50
CA LEU A 117 23.33 -34.00 26.26
C LEU A 117 23.36 -34.44 27.72
N VAL A 118 24.06 -33.70 28.57
CA VAL A 118 24.28 -34.06 29.97
C VAL A 118 23.47 -33.16 30.88
N VAL A 119 22.68 -33.74 31.77
CA VAL A 119 21.95 -33.01 32.81
C VAL A 119 22.66 -33.19 34.14
N LEU A 120 22.98 -32.07 34.81
CA LEU A 120 23.77 -32.02 36.04
C LEU A 120 23.03 -31.24 37.14
N GLU A 121 23.14 -31.73 38.37
CA GLU A 121 22.71 -30.98 39.56
C GLU A 121 23.66 -29.79 39.82
N PRO A 122 23.16 -28.61 40.24
CA PRO A 122 23.98 -27.41 40.45
C PRO A 122 25.14 -27.61 41.45
N ASN A 123 24.93 -28.50 42.44
CA ASN A 123 25.92 -28.78 43.49
C ASN A 123 26.91 -29.90 43.12
N SER A 124 26.77 -30.53 41.95
CA SER A 124 27.69 -31.57 41.49
C SER A 124 29.10 -31.02 41.21
N GLU A 125 30.12 -31.87 41.36
CA GLU A 125 31.51 -31.50 41.05
C GLU A 125 31.66 -31.04 39.60
N GLN A 126 30.93 -31.70 38.68
CA GLN A 126 30.97 -31.43 37.25
C GLN A 126 30.31 -30.08 36.90
N ALA A 127 29.19 -29.74 37.55
CA ALA A 127 28.55 -28.44 37.35
C ALA A 127 29.48 -27.27 37.74
N ARG A 128 30.34 -27.45 38.75
CA ARG A 128 31.34 -26.44 39.16
C ARG A 128 32.47 -26.24 38.15
N ILE A 129 32.78 -27.27 37.36
CA ILE A 129 33.81 -27.21 36.31
C ILE A 129 33.30 -26.43 35.09
N PHE A 130 32.01 -26.53 34.80
CA PHE A 130 31.40 -25.79 33.69
C PHE A 130 31.04 -24.36 34.09
N ASN A 131 31.78 -23.39 33.56
CA ASN A 131 31.52 -21.97 33.80
C ASN A 131 30.66 -21.36 32.68
N TYR A 132 29.34 -21.34 32.88
CA TYR A 132 28.41 -20.57 32.07
C TYR A 132 27.75 -19.48 32.95
N GLN A 133 28.01 -18.23 32.58
CA GLN A 133 27.43 -17.05 33.22
C GLN A 133 26.97 -16.08 32.14
N THR A 134 25.72 -15.64 32.23
CA THR A 134 25.21 -14.53 31.43
C THR A 134 25.09 -13.28 32.30
N ARG A 135 25.61 -12.15 31.82
CA ARG A 135 25.61 -10.89 32.58
C ARG A 135 24.29 -10.12 32.51
N TRP A 136 23.40 -10.50 31.59
CA TRP A 136 22.18 -9.73 31.34
C TRP A 136 21.13 -9.95 32.44
N ARG A 137 21.02 -11.16 33.01
CA ARG A 137 20.03 -11.49 34.04
C ARG A 137 20.15 -10.62 35.29
N GLU A 138 21.36 -10.45 35.81
CA GLU A 138 21.65 -9.61 36.98
C GLU A 138 21.29 -8.13 36.77
N GLN A 139 21.15 -7.68 35.52
CA GLN A 139 20.89 -6.29 35.14
C GLN A 139 19.41 -6.01 34.82
N MET A 140 18.57 -7.04 34.66
CA MET A 140 17.18 -6.91 34.21
C MET A 140 16.21 -6.57 35.34
N LYS A 141 16.41 -7.14 36.54
CA LYS A 141 15.45 -7.03 37.67
C LYS A 141 14.00 -7.35 37.24
N SER A 142 13.82 -8.42 36.46
CA SER A 142 12.48 -8.86 36.03
C SER A 142 11.74 -9.53 37.20
N HIS A 143 10.43 -9.28 37.32
CA HIS A 143 9.59 -9.89 38.36
C HIS A 143 9.53 -11.43 38.24
N GLN A 144 9.76 -12.00 37.03
CA GLN A 144 9.77 -13.45 36.81
C GLN A 144 10.90 -14.15 37.58
N MET A 145 11.93 -13.42 38.01
CA MET A 145 13.01 -13.96 38.85
C MET A 145 12.58 -14.19 40.30
N ASP A 146 11.47 -13.56 40.72
CA ASP A 146 10.89 -13.68 42.06
C ASP A 146 9.64 -14.59 42.08
N ALA A 147 9.36 -15.31 40.98
CA ALA A 147 8.22 -16.22 40.89
C ALA A 147 8.36 -17.41 41.86
N VAL A 148 7.25 -17.87 42.45
CA VAL A 148 7.25 -18.94 43.46
C VAL A 148 7.78 -20.26 42.91
N ASP A 149 7.56 -20.51 41.63
CA ASP A 149 8.01 -21.68 40.87
C ASP A 149 9.30 -21.43 40.07
N PHE A 150 10.04 -20.37 40.37
CA PHE A 150 11.32 -20.10 39.72
C PHE A 150 12.37 -21.17 40.05
N ALA A 151 12.93 -21.79 39.01
CA ALA A 151 14.06 -22.72 39.12
C ALA A 151 15.16 -22.31 38.15
N ASP A 152 16.37 -22.03 38.65
CA ASP A 152 17.50 -21.69 37.78
C ASP A 152 17.88 -22.89 36.92
N MET A 153 17.83 -22.71 35.60
CA MET A 153 18.20 -23.73 34.63
C MET A 153 19.12 -23.14 33.58
N LYS A 154 20.35 -23.65 33.47
CA LYS A 154 21.33 -23.21 32.47
C LYS A 154 21.47 -24.24 31.37
N ALA A 155 21.39 -23.83 30.12
CA ALA A 155 21.54 -24.68 28.94
C ALA A 155 22.60 -24.10 27.99
N PHE A 156 23.71 -24.81 27.78
CA PHE A 156 24.84 -24.31 26.98
C PHE A 156 25.66 -25.44 26.36
N VAL A 157 26.54 -25.11 25.42
CA VAL A 157 27.43 -26.07 24.75
C VAL A 157 28.84 -25.88 25.29
N ALA A 158 29.41 -26.95 25.85
CA ALA A 158 30.76 -26.97 26.39
C ALA A 158 31.69 -27.87 25.57
N GLN A 159 32.98 -27.54 25.58
CA GLN A 159 34.02 -28.38 25.01
C GLN A 159 34.45 -29.44 26.04
N VAL A 160 34.45 -30.72 25.65
CA VAL A 160 34.91 -31.84 26.48
C VAL A 160 35.96 -32.62 25.69
N GLY A 161 37.23 -32.33 25.95
CA GLY A 161 38.34 -32.84 25.15
C GLY A 161 38.25 -32.37 23.69
N LYS A 162 38.18 -33.31 22.74
CA LYS A 162 37.98 -33.03 21.30
C LYS A 162 36.51 -32.95 20.88
N SER A 163 35.57 -33.34 21.75
CA SER A 163 34.13 -33.38 21.46
C SER A 163 33.40 -32.19 22.08
N LYS A 164 32.17 -31.93 21.64
CA LYS A 164 31.25 -30.98 22.28
C LYS A 164 30.18 -31.73 23.07
N ALA A 165 29.80 -31.20 24.23
CA ALA A 165 28.68 -31.67 25.02
C ALA A 165 27.69 -30.52 25.22
N ALA A 166 26.41 -30.77 24.96
CA ALA A 166 25.34 -29.92 25.43
C ALA A 166 25.12 -30.22 26.93
N VAL A 167 25.03 -29.18 27.75
CA VAL A 167 24.94 -29.28 29.20
C VAL A 167 23.70 -28.55 29.68
N ILE A 168 22.90 -29.21 30.51
CA ILE A 168 21.80 -28.61 31.28
C ILE A 168 22.18 -28.68 32.76
N ILE A 169 22.15 -27.55 33.47
CA ILE A 169 22.37 -27.49 34.91
C ILE A 169 21.10 -26.95 35.57
N THR A 170 20.45 -27.76 36.40
CA THR A 170 19.24 -27.35 37.15
C THR A 170 18.97 -28.31 38.31
N SER A 171 18.33 -27.82 39.36
CA SER A 171 17.78 -28.65 40.44
C SER A 171 16.39 -29.21 40.12
N ASP A 172 15.72 -28.71 39.07
CA ASP A 172 14.40 -29.19 38.64
C ASP A 172 14.53 -30.17 37.46
N LYS A 173 14.51 -31.47 37.79
CA LYS A 173 14.58 -32.55 36.79
C LYS A 173 13.39 -32.56 35.84
N ALA A 174 12.20 -32.16 36.30
CA ALA A 174 11.00 -32.15 35.46
C ALA A 174 11.13 -31.07 34.39
N GLN A 175 11.67 -29.90 34.75
CA GLN A 175 11.93 -28.83 33.81
C GLN A 175 13.02 -29.20 32.78
N ALA A 176 14.12 -29.84 33.21
CA ALA A 176 15.13 -30.36 32.28
C ALA A 176 14.55 -31.39 31.30
N GLN A 177 13.70 -32.31 31.78
CA GLN A 177 13.02 -33.27 30.92
C GLN A 177 12.11 -32.57 29.91
N ARG A 178 11.36 -31.54 30.33
CA ARG A 178 10.51 -30.72 29.45
C ARG A 178 11.32 -30.08 28.31
N LEU A 179 12.49 -29.50 28.62
CA LEU A 179 13.38 -28.94 27.59
C LEU A 179 13.86 -30.02 26.61
N ILE A 180 14.24 -31.21 27.10
CA ILE A 180 14.65 -32.35 26.27
C ILE A 180 13.50 -32.75 25.33
N ASP A 181 12.28 -32.83 25.85
CA ASP A 181 11.08 -33.22 25.09
C ASP A 181 10.76 -32.17 24.01
N TYR A 182 10.85 -30.88 24.33
CA TYR A 182 10.67 -29.82 23.32
C TYR A 182 11.73 -29.86 22.22
N VAL A 183 13.01 -30.15 22.55
CA VAL A 183 14.06 -30.33 21.53
C VAL A 183 13.75 -31.53 20.62
N ALA A 184 13.32 -32.66 21.20
CA ALA A 184 12.94 -33.84 20.44
C ALA A 184 11.73 -33.57 19.54
N GLN A 185 10.71 -32.87 20.06
CA GLN A 185 9.54 -32.43 19.30
C GLN A 185 9.94 -31.51 18.14
N ALA A 186 10.79 -30.51 18.39
CA ALA A 186 11.28 -29.61 17.36
C ALA A 186 12.02 -30.39 16.26
N LYS A 187 12.90 -31.33 16.63
CA LYS A 187 13.59 -32.21 15.66
C LYS A 187 12.60 -33.01 14.81
N ASN A 188 11.54 -33.55 15.41
CA ASN A 188 10.50 -34.29 14.71
C ASN A 188 9.64 -33.40 13.78
N LEU A 189 9.25 -32.22 14.23
CA LEU A 189 8.49 -31.29 13.38
C LEU A 189 9.33 -30.79 12.21
N LEU A 190 10.61 -30.46 12.42
CA LEU A 190 11.50 -29.95 11.36
C LEU A 190 11.96 -31.05 10.38
N SER A 191 11.86 -32.32 10.75
CA SER A 191 12.02 -33.44 9.82
C SER A 191 10.78 -33.62 8.94
N THR A 192 9.59 -33.36 9.48
CA THR A 192 8.29 -33.54 8.81
C THR A 192 7.85 -32.32 8.00
N TYR A 193 8.18 -31.13 8.48
CA TYR A 193 7.68 -29.86 7.98
C TYR A 193 8.79 -28.90 7.54
N THR A 194 8.43 -28.01 6.63
CA THR A 194 9.17 -26.81 6.23
C THR A 194 8.44 -25.62 6.83
N LEU A 195 9.18 -24.73 7.48
CA LEU A 195 8.65 -23.47 8.00
C LEU A 195 8.46 -22.46 6.86
N ARG A 196 7.31 -21.80 6.84
CA ARG A 196 6.98 -20.70 5.92
C ARG A 196 6.51 -19.51 6.74
N LYS A 197 7.31 -18.43 6.79
CA LYS A 197 6.89 -17.15 7.38
C LYS A 197 6.15 -16.34 6.32
N GLY A 198 5.19 -15.51 6.73
CA GLY A 198 4.51 -14.60 5.82
C GLY A 198 3.69 -13.53 6.54
N TRP A 199 3.30 -12.52 5.78
CA TRP A 199 2.41 -11.45 6.22
C TRP A 199 1.00 -11.74 5.73
N PHE A 200 0.09 -11.93 6.67
CA PHE A 200 -1.30 -12.19 6.38
C PHE A 200 -2.10 -10.93 6.67
N GLY A 201 -2.82 -10.39 5.69
CA GLY A 201 -3.53 -9.12 5.84
C GLY A 201 -2.59 -7.92 5.95
N ALA A 202 -1.63 -7.80 5.03
CA ALA A 202 -0.94 -6.55 4.78
C ALA A 202 -1.85 -5.60 3.98
N GLU A 203 -1.70 -4.30 4.13
CA GLU A 203 -2.56 -3.32 3.47
C GLU A 203 -1.73 -2.41 2.57
N SER A 204 -2.06 -2.39 1.26
CA SER A 204 -1.38 -1.51 0.29
C SER A 204 -2.24 -0.34 -0.15
N LEU A 205 -3.57 -0.49 -0.10
CA LEU A 205 -4.56 0.48 -0.58
C LEU A 205 -4.27 0.96 -2.01
N LEU A 206 -3.63 0.13 -2.85
CA LEU A 206 -3.17 0.50 -4.18
C LEU A 206 -4.32 0.95 -5.11
N LYS A 207 -5.51 0.42 -4.86
CA LYS A 207 -6.73 0.66 -5.64
C LYS A 207 -7.72 1.56 -4.91
N SER A 208 -7.27 2.27 -3.87
CA SER A 208 -8.09 3.14 -3.03
C SER A 208 -7.76 4.61 -3.21
N VAL A 209 -8.74 5.48 -2.98
CA VAL A 209 -8.52 6.92 -2.79
C VAL A 209 -7.85 7.26 -1.46
N THR A 210 -7.75 6.30 -0.53
CA THR A 210 -7.03 6.44 0.74
C THR A 210 -5.54 6.16 0.54
N CYS A 211 -4.69 7.12 0.91
CA CYS A 211 -3.24 7.00 0.76
C CYS A 211 -2.61 6.22 1.92
N THR A 212 -1.71 5.28 1.61
CA THR A 212 -0.76 4.69 2.57
C THR A 212 0.58 4.47 1.87
N GLN A 213 1.66 4.38 2.63
CA GLN A 213 2.96 4.01 2.08
C GLN A 213 2.96 2.58 1.54
N GLY A 214 3.58 2.40 0.38
CA GLY A 214 4.06 1.11 -0.09
C GLY A 214 3.21 0.49 -1.19
N HIS A 215 3.88 0.06 -2.25
CA HIS A 215 3.28 -0.79 -3.27
C HIS A 215 3.30 -2.28 -2.84
N PRO A 216 2.37 -3.15 -3.30
CA PRO A 216 2.40 -4.58 -3.00
C PRO A 216 3.76 -5.24 -3.28
N LEU A 217 4.41 -4.93 -4.39
CA LEU A 217 5.73 -5.50 -4.73
C LEU A 217 6.87 -4.98 -3.83
N GLU A 218 6.79 -3.75 -3.33
CA GLU A 218 7.74 -3.23 -2.34
C GLU A 218 7.56 -3.93 -0.99
N THR A 219 6.29 -4.13 -0.59
CA THR A 219 5.92 -4.90 0.61
C THR A 219 6.46 -6.33 0.49
N ILE A 220 6.24 -7.00 -0.64
CA ILE A 220 6.81 -8.32 -0.92
C ILE A 220 8.33 -8.28 -0.83
N GLY A 221 8.99 -7.30 -1.46
CA GLY A 221 10.43 -7.13 -1.43
C GLY A 221 11.00 -7.06 -0.02
N ARG A 222 10.43 -6.19 0.82
CA ARG A 222 10.79 -6.05 2.23
C ARG A 222 10.57 -7.35 3.01
N GLY A 223 9.40 -7.95 2.88
CA GLY A 223 9.10 -9.18 3.60
C GLY A 223 9.98 -10.36 3.18
N MET A 224 10.30 -10.49 1.88
CA MET A 224 11.25 -11.52 1.41
C MET A 224 12.63 -11.35 2.03
N ASN A 225 13.06 -10.10 2.20
CA ASN A 225 14.29 -9.78 2.91
C ASN A 225 14.23 -10.15 4.41
N GLU A 226 13.03 -10.23 4.98
CA GLU A 226 12.76 -10.71 6.35
C GLU A 226 12.37 -12.21 6.42
N GLY A 227 12.63 -12.97 5.35
CA GLY A 227 12.37 -14.42 5.29
C GLY A 227 10.93 -14.81 4.96
N ASN A 228 10.07 -13.87 4.57
CA ASN A 228 8.69 -14.17 4.17
C ASN A 228 8.63 -14.86 2.80
N SER A 229 7.69 -15.78 2.71
CA SER A 229 7.45 -16.62 1.53
C SER A 229 5.98 -16.60 1.07
N PHE A 230 5.10 -15.98 1.85
CA PHE A 230 3.74 -15.67 1.41
C PHE A 230 3.25 -14.30 1.91
N PHE A 231 2.29 -13.77 1.19
CA PHE A 231 1.69 -12.45 1.42
C PHE A 231 0.19 -12.51 1.12
N THR A 232 -0.64 -11.97 2.01
CA THR A 232 -2.06 -11.75 1.73
C THR A 232 -2.37 -10.28 1.91
N PHE A 233 -2.91 -9.62 0.88
CA PHE A 233 -3.30 -8.21 0.95
C PHE A 233 -4.79 -8.05 1.21
N ASN A 234 -5.20 -7.26 2.22
CA ASN A 234 -6.61 -7.11 2.59
C ASN A 234 -7.04 -5.66 2.86
N GLY A 235 -6.24 -4.68 2.46
CA GLY A 235 -6.62 -3.28 2.53
C GLY A 235 -7.87 -2.99 1.70
N TYR A 236 -8.50 -1.84 1.95
CA TYR A 236 -9.68 -1.42 1.21
C TYR A 236 -9.42 -1.44 -0.31
N MET A 237 -10.22 -2.23 -1.03
CA MET A 237 -10.12 -2.51 -2.47
C MET A 237 -8.86 -3.26 -2.96
N ASP A 238 -7.96 -3.74 -2.10
CA ASP A 238 -6.77 -4.50 -2.52
C ASP A 238 -7.13 -5.79 -3.30
N PHE A 239 -8.29 -6.39 -3.03
CA PHE A 239 -8.79 -7.56 -3.75
C PHE A 239 -8.96 -7.34 -5.27
N MET A 240 -9.10 -6.09 -5.71
CA MET A 240 -9.20 -5.77 -7.14
C MET A 240 -7.87 -5.94 -7.89
N ALA A 241 -6.74 -6.01 -7.17
CA ALA A 241 -5.41 -6.20 -7.75
C ALA A 241 -5.05 -7.69 -7.95
N GLN A 242 -5.97 -8.64 -7.69
CA GLN A 242 -5.71 -10.08 -7.74
C GLN A 242 -4.95 -10.50 -9.03
N ASP A 243 -5.52 -10.19 -10.19
CA ASP A 243 -4.97 -10.57 -11.49
C ASP A 243 -3.61 -9.91 -11.78
N GLU A 244 -3.42 -8.66 -11.35
CA GLU A 244 -2.15 -7.94 -11.52
C GLU A 244 -1.07 -8.55 -10.64
N LEU A 245 -1.39 -8.82 -9.38
CA LEU A 245 -0.49 -9.43 -8.40
C LEU A 245 -0.06 -10.82 -8.85
N ASP A 246 -0.98 -11.67 -9.31
CA ASP A 246 -0.67 -13.00 -9.86
C ASP A 246 0.27 -12.90 -11.06
N LYS A 247 0.02 -11.94 -11.97
CA LYS A 247 0.90 -11.70 -13.13
C LYS A 247 2.28 -11.21 -12.70
N TRP A 248 2.38 -10.32 -11.72
CA TRP A 248 3.66 -9.81 -11.22
C TRP A 248 4.48 -10.91 -10.55
N VAL A 249 3.87 -11.68 -9.65
CA VAL A 249 4.53 -12.80 -8.98
C VAL A 249 5.02 -13.82 -10.01
N LYS A 250 4.17 -14.21 -10.96
CA LYS A 250 4.55 -15.13 -12.05
C LYS A 250 5.71 -14.61 -12.89
N LYS A 251 5.70 -13.32 -13.25
CA LYS A 251 6.79 -12.68 -14.02
C LYS A 251 8.11 -12.60 -13.25
N SER A 252 8.06 -12.52 -11.92
CA SER A 252 9.27 -12.48 -11.09
C SER A 252 10.02 -13.82 -11.05
N GLY A 253 9.31 -14.94 -11.24
CA GLY A 253 9.86 -16.28 -11.11
C GLY A 253 10.28 -16.66 -9.68
N LEU A 254 9.96 -15.84 -8.68
CA LEU A 254 10.27 -16.11 -7.27
C LEU A 254 9.28 -17.12 -6.68
N PRO A 255 9.73 -18.02 -5.79
CA PRO A 255 8.88 -19.06 -5.19
C PRO A 255 8.07 -18.51 -4.01
N ILE A 256 7.29 -17.45 -4.26
CA ILE A 256 6.41 -16.81 -3.29
C ILE A 256 4.95 -17.09 -3.61
N VAL A 257 4.12 -17.09 -2.58
CA VAL A 257 2.66 -17.15 -2.70
C VAL A 257 2.09 -15.77 -2.38
N ALA A 258 1.35 -15.17 -3.29
CA ALA A 258 0.59 -13.96 -3.00
C ALA A 258 -0.90 -14.25 -3.13
N ASP A 259 -1.71 -13.63 -2.27
CA ASP A 259 -3.16 -13.72 -2.29
C ASP A 259 -3.76 -12.38 -1.91
N VAL A 260 -5.06 -12.22 -2.13
CA VAL A 260 -5.81 -11.04 -1.72
C VAL A 260 -7.06 -11.43 -0.92
N GLY A 261 -7.56 -10.49 -0.13
CA GLY A 261 -8.68 -10.66 0.79
C GLY A 261 -9.50 -9.39 0.93
N PHE A 262 -10.67 -9.52 1.52
CA PHE A 262 -11.42 -8.40 2.09
C PHE A 262 -12.12 -8.91 3.34
N ALA A 263 -11.63 -8.51 4.52
CA ALA A 263 -12.12 -9.04 5.78
C ALA A 263 -13.66 -8.88 5.86
N PRO A 264 -14.41 -9.94 6.23
CA PRO A 264 -13.95 -11.21 6.81
C PRO A 264 -13.60 -12.34 5.80
N MET A 265 -13.58 -12.09 4.50
CA MET A 265 -13.50 -13.11 3.44
C MET A 265 -12.09 -13.22 2.82
N PHE A 266 -11.60 -14.45 2.64
CA PHE A 266 -10.25 -14.71 2.17
C PHE A 266 -10.14 -16.00 1.36
N GLY A 267 -9.10 -16.12 0.52
CA GLY A 267 -8.81 -17.37 -0.19
C GLY A 267 -9.77 -17.69 -1.34
N LEU A 268 -10.59 -16.73 -1.76
CA LEU A 268 -11.55 -16.90 -2.86
C LEU A 268 -10.81 -17.20 -4.18
N LYS A 269 -11.50 -17.90 -5.10
CA LYS A 269 -11.02 -18.09 -6.48
C LYS A 269 -10.97 -16.77 -7.25
N ASN A 270 -12.02 -15.97 -7.12
CA ASN A 270 -12.10 -14.60 -7.64
C ASN A 270 -13.07 -13.77 -6.79
N TYR A 271 -12.97 -12.45 -6.93
CA TYR A 271 -13.82 -11.47 -6.25
C TYR A 271 -14.85 -10.82 -7.18
N GLU A 272 -15.16 -11.46 -8.31
CA GLU A 272 -16.16 -10.95 -9.26
C GLU A 272 -17.55 -10.84 -8.61
N HIS A 273 -18.18 -9.68 -8.81
CA HIS A 273 -19.48 -9.30 -8.24
C HIS A 273 -19.49 -8.97 -6.74
N LEU A 274 -18.34 -8.96 -6.06
CA LEU A 274 -18.29 -8.46 -4.68
C LEU A 274 -18.61 -6.96 -4.63
N GLN A 275 -19.58 -6.58 -3.79
CA GLN A 275 -19.97 -5.19 -3.53
C GLN A 275 -19.84 -4.90 -2.04
N VAL A 276 -18.62 -4.59 -1.58
CA VAL A 276 -18.28 -4.52 -0.14
C VAL A 276 -19.12 -3.52 0.68
N GLN A 277 -19.74 -2.54 0.04
CA GLN A 277 -20.62 -1.53 0.65
C GLN A 277 -22.13 -1.73 0.31
N ASP A 278 -22.49 -2.85 -0.33
CA ASP A 278 -23.87 -3.31 -0.59
C ASP A 278 -24.04 -4.76 -0.12
N MET A 279 -23.36 -5.13 0.98
CA MET A 279 -23.55 -6.42 1.63
C MET A 279 -24.53 -6.25 2.79
N PRO A 280 -25.75 -6.80 2.71
CA PRO A 280 -26.83 -6.43 3.63
C PRO A 280 -26.67 -6.98 5.05
N ASN A 281 -25.91 -8.07 5.23
CA ASN A 281 -25.68 -8.69 6.53
C ASN A 281 -24.52 -9.71 6.47
N ARG A 282 -24.14 -10.23 7.63
CA ARG A 282 -23.07 -11.25 7.79
C ARG A 282 -23.32 -12.53 6.98
N LYS A 283 -24.58 -12.97 6.84
CA LYS A 283 -24.91 -14.16 6.03
C LYS A 283 -24.51 -13.96 4.57
N ALA A 284 -24.73 -12.77 4.02
CA ALA A 284 -24.32 -12.47 2.65
C ALA A 284 -22.80 -12.61 2.43
N TYR A 285 -21.99 -12.19 3.40
CA TYR A 285 -20.53 -12.38 3.34
C TYR A 285 -20.14 -13.87 3.37
N VAL A 286 -20.75 -14.65 4.28
CA VAL A 286 -20.49 -16.09 4.40
C VAL A 286 -20.91 -16.83 3.12
N ASP A 287 -22.14 -16.60 2.65
CA ASP A 287 -22.67 -17.22 1.44
C ASP A 287 -21.79 -16.88 0.22
N TYR A 288 -21.38 -15.61 0.09
CA TYR A 288 -20.52 -15.17 -1.01
C TYR A 288 -19.16 -15.87 -0.98
N ALA A 289 -18.47 -15.85 0.17
CA ALA A 289 -17.16 -16.49 0.32
C ALA A 289 -17.19 -17.97 -0.04
N HIS A 290 -18.16 -18.71 0.51
CA HIS A 290 -18.31 -20.15 0.24
C HIS A 290 -18.71 -20.45 -1.20
N SER A 291 -19.58 -19.63 -1.81
CA SER A 291 -19.93 -19.77 -3.23
C SER A 291 -18.74 -19.60 -4.18
N LYS A 292 -17.73 -18.84 -3.75
CA LYS A 292 -16.46 -18.62 -4.48
C LYS A 292 -15.34 -19.57 -4.04
N GLY A 293 -15.65 -20.56 -3.20
CA GLY A 293 -14.71 -21.56 -2.69
C GLY A 293 -13.65 -21.00 -1.75
N GLY A 294 -13.91 -19.85 -1.13
CA GLY A 294 -13.05 -19.24 -0.12
C GLY A 294 -13.52 -19.51 1.29
N TYR A 295 -12.96 -18.75 2.23
CA TYR A 295 -13.13 -18.90 3.67
C TYR A 295 -13.57 -17.60 4.32
N VAL A 296 -14.26 -17.69 5.44
CA VAL A 296 -14.76 -16.54 6.20
C VAL A 296 -14.38 -16.64 7.68
N PHE A 297 -13.77 -15.57 8.20
CA PHE A 297 -13.23 -15.52 9.55
C PHE A 297 -13.95 -14.46 10.39
N ARG A 298 -14.44 -14.83 11.58
CA ARG A 298 -15.08 -13.90 12.51
C ARG A 298 -14.14 -13.46 13.62
N ASN A 299 -14.47 -12.42 14.36
CA ASN A 299 -13.74 -12.12 15.60
C ASN A 299 -13.90 -13.27 16.61
N VAL A 300 -12.91 -13.46 17.49
CA VAL A 300 -12.94 -14.54 18.50
C VAL A 300 -14.16 -14.42 19.42
N TRP A 301 -14.41 -13.21 19.95
CA TRP A 301 -15.64 -12.87 20.66
C TRP A 301 -16.57 -12.07 19.75
N ASP A 302 -17.68 -12.67 19.34
CA ASP A 302 -18.62 -12.07 18.40
C ASP A 302 -20.07 -12.55 18.66
N PRO A 303 -20.73 -12.02 19.72
CA PRO A 303 -22.06 -12.49 20.15
C PRO A 303 -23.10 -12.46 19.03
N GLU A 304 -23.04 -11.46 18.16
CA GLU A 304 -23.96 -11.34 17.03
C GLU A 304 -23.74 -12.49 16.04
N ALA A 305 -22.51 -12.80 15.64
CA ALA A 305 -22.23 -13.97 14.79
C ALA A 305 -22.64 -15.28 15.47
N ASP A 306 -22.37 -15.40 16.77
CA ASP A 306 -22.65 -16.62 17.55
C ASP A 306 -24.16 -16.88 17.62
N THR A 307 -25.00 -15.84 17.77
CA THR A 307 -26.46 -16.00 17.74
C THR A 307 -27.01 -16.39 16.37
N LEU A 308 -26.35 -15.99 15.28
CA LEU A 308 -26.79 -16.30 13.92
C LEU A 308 -26.41 -17.72 13.45
N ASN A 309 -25.54 -18.41 14.19
CA ASN A 309 -25.06 -19.77 13.91
C ASN A 309 -24.62 -19.97 12.44
N LEU A 310 -23.92 -18.97 11.89
CA LEU A 310 -23.39 -19.01 10.53
C LEU A 310 -22.11 -19.86 10.46
N PRO A 311 -21.86 -20.57 9.34
CA PRO A 311 -20.69 -21.44 9.21
C PRO A 311 -19.39 -20.65 8.96
N PHE A 312 -18.81 -20.07 10.01
CA PHE A 312 -17.48 -19.46 9.92
C PHE A 312 -16.37 -20.52 9.91
N ASP A 313 -15.31 -20.29 9.14
CA ASP A 313 -14.19 -21.23 8.97
C ASP A 313 -13.08 -21.02 10.01
N GLY A 314 -13.09 -19.88 10.72
CA GLY A 314 -12.09 -19.59 11.74
C GLY A 314 -12.24 -18.23 12.40
N TYR A 315 -11.19 -17.85 13.14
CA TYR A 315 -11.08 -16.58 13.85
C TYR A 315 -10.09 -15.58 13.22
N THR A 316 -10.47 -14.32 13.20
CA THR A 316 -9.53 -13.20 13.16
C THR A 316 -9.14 -12.88 14.60
N ALA A 317 -7.86 -13.06 14.92
CA ALA A 317 -7.34 -12.97 16.28
C ALA A 317 -6.49 -11.70 16.48
N THR A 318 -6.50 -11.21 17.72
CA THR A 318 -5.61 -10.17 18.23
C THR A 318 -4.81 -10.70 19.42
N GLU A 319 -3.84 -9.92 19.93
CA GLU A 319 -3.05 -10.31 21.11
C GLU A 319 -3.94 -10.74 22.29
N GLY A 320 -5.04 -10.03 22.53
CA GLY A 320 -5.96 -10.31 23.63
C GLY A 320 -6.73 -11.63 23.50
N ASN A 321 -6.58 -12.36 22.40
CA ASN A 321 -7.27 -13.63 22.15
C ASN A 321 -6.37 -14.87 22.30
N LYS A 322 -5.14 -14.71 22.78
CA LYS A 322 -4.16 -15.81 22.90
C LYS A 322 -4.75 -17.04 23.61
N GLU A 323 -5.45 -16.86 24.74
CA GLU A 323 -5.99 -17.98 25.51
C GLU A 323 -6.97 -18.83 24.68
N GLN A 324 -7.88 -18.18 23.95
CA GLN A 324 -8.85 -18.88 23.09
C GLN A 324 -8.15 -19.52 21.90
N VAL A 325 -7.24 -18.81 21.24
CA VAL A 325 -6.51 -19.35 20.08
C VAL A 325 -5.67 -20.58 20.46
N ASP A 326 -5.03 -20.57 21.62
CA ASP A 326 -4.18 -21.65 22.11
C ASP A 326 -5.01 -22.91 22.49
N LYS A 327 -6.24 -22.74 23.00
CA LYS A 327 -7.08 -23.83 23.53
C LYS A 327 -8.14 -24.34 22.55
N ASP A 328 -8.79 -23.45 21.80
CA ASP A 328 -9.88 -23.81 20.90
C ASP A 328 -9.35 -24.60 19.70
N ASN A 329 -10.16 -25.52 19.16
CA ASN A 329 -9.81 -26.24 17.93
C ASN A 329 -10.33 -25.54 16.66
N THR A 330 -10.20 -24.21 16.59
CA THR A 330 -10.72 -23.38 15.51
C THR A 330 -9.59 -22.72 14.71
N PRO A 331 -9.51 -22.83 13.37
CA PRO A 331 -8.50 -22.13 12.58
C PRO A 331 -8.44 -20.63 12.87
N PHE A 332 -7.29 -20.00 12.68
CA PHE A 332 -7.16 -18.56 12.94
C PHE A 332 -6.17 -17.87 12.00
N ILE A 333 -6.36 -16.56 11.85
CA ILE A 333 -5.49 -15.63 11.15
C ILE A 333 -5.23 -14.40 12.03
N VAL A 334 -4.14 -13.69 11.75
CA VAL A 334 -3.86 -12.36 12.30
C VAL A 334 -3.53 -11.40 11.17
N THR A 335 -3.90 -10.14 11.31
CA THR A 335 -3.60 -9.11 10.31
C THR A 335 -2.26 -8.43 10.57
N THR A 336 -1.47 -8.24 9.51
CA THR A 336 -0.18 -7.54 9.53
C THR A 336 -0.35 -6.01 9.57
N GLY A 337 -1.28 -5.45 8.80
CA GLY A 337 -1.52 -4.00 8.71
C GLY A 337 -0.70 -3.29 7.62
N THR A 338 -0.53 -1.98 7.73
CA THR A 338 0.10 -1.11 6.73
C THR A 338 1.62 -1.03 6.87
N MET A 339 2.32 -0.58 5.82
CA MET A 339 3.77 -0.33 5.85
C MET A 339 4.15 0.76 6.87
N ASP A 340 3.32 1.79 7.00
CA ASP A 340 3.46 2.86 8.00
C ASP A 340 3.28 2.36 9.44
N GLY A 341 2.63 1.20 9.61
CA GLY A 341 2.49 0.48 10.87
C GLY A 341 3.60 -0.56 11.12
N ASP A 342 4.73 -0.44 10.42
CA ASP A 342 5.94 -1.26 10.56
C ASP A 342 5.81 -2.76 10.22
N LEU A 343 4.63 -3.24 9.79
CA LEU A 343 4.37 -4.63 9.35
C LEU A 343 4.79 -5.69 10.38
N ILE A 344 4.53 -5.41 11.66
CA ILE A 344 5.10 -6.14 12.79
C ILE A 344 4.59 -7.58 12.88
N ASN A 345 3.28 -7.79 12.71
CA ASN A 345 2.68 -9.10 12.91
C ASN A 345 2.95 -10.02 11.71
N SER A 346 3.29 -11.28 11.98
CA SER A 346 3.50 -12.30 10.96
C SER A 346 2.90 -13.66 11.36
N MET A 347 2.75 -14.54 10.39
CA MET A 347 2.34 -15.93 10.60
C MET A 347 3.45 -16.89 10.15
N LEU A 348 3.73 -17.88 10.99
CA LEU A 348 4.62 -18.99 10.71
C LEU A 348 3.80 -20.26 10.47
N LEU A 349 3.90 -20.84 9.27
CA LEU A 349 3.19 -22.04 8.86
C LEU A 349 4.13 -23.25 8.84
N PHE A 350 3.64 -24.39 9.32
CA PHE A 350 4.30 -25.69 9.25
C PHE A 350 3.72 -26.47 8.07
N VAL A 351 4.47 -26.49 6.97
CA VAL A 351 4.04 -27.06 5.68
C VAL A 351 4.73 -28.40 5.43
N ASP A 352 3.99 -29.39 4.94
CA ASP A 352 4.53 -30.73 4.64
C ASP A 352 5.82 -30.64 3.80
N LYS A 353 6.91 -31.27 4.26
CA LYS A 353 8.21 -31.18 3.60
C LYS A 353 8.19 -31.86 2.24
N GLY A 354 8.87 -31.26 1.26
CA GLY A 354 8.90 -31.75 -0.12
C GLY A 354 7.67 -31.38 -0.97
N VAL A 355 6.64 -30.76 -0.37
CA VAL A 355 5.48 -30.26 -1.11
C VAL A 355 5.78 -28.85 -1.66
N PRO A 356 5.54 -28.59 -2.96
CA PRO A 356 5.62 -27.24 -3.52
C PRO A 356 4.70 -26.29 -2.75
N PHE A 357 5.21 -25.11 -2.39
CA PHE A 357 4.42 -24.15 -1.63
C PHE A 357 3.51 -23.35 -2.58
N THR A 358 2.21 -23.58 -2.47
CA THR A 358 1.15 -22.94 -3.27
C THR A 358 0.09 -22.30 -2.37
N LYS A 359 -0.83 -21.53 -2.95
CA LYS A 359 -1.99 -20.94 -2.24
C LYS A 359 -2.81 -22.01 -1.51
N GLU A 360 -3.07 -23.15 -2.14
CA GLU A 360 -3.82 -24.26 -1.56
C GLU A 360 -3.08 -24.86 -0.36
N VAL A 361 -1.76 -25.02 -0.46
CA VAL A 361 -0.93 -25.56 0.62
C VAL A 361 -0.84 -24.59 1.80
N MET A 362 -0.76 -23.29 1.53
CA MET A 362 -0.85 -22.23 2.55
C MET A 362 -2.16 -22.33 3.32
N TRP A 363 -3.29 -22.32 2.62
CA TRP A 363 -4.62 -22.43 3.25
C TRP A 363 -4.83 -23.75 3.98
N LYS A 364 -4.35 -24.87 3.43
CA LYS A 364 -4.36 -26.18 4.11
C LYS A 364 -3.62 -26.12 5.45
N ALA A 365 -2.49 -25.43 5.54
CA ALA A 365 -1.76 -25.29 6.80
C ALA A 365 -2.53 -24.45 7.83
N ILE A 366 -3.12 -23.32 7.41
CA ILE A 366 -3.94 -22.44 8.27
C ILE A 366 -5.16 -23.19 8.82
N LEU A 367 -5.94 -23.83 7.94
CA LEU A 367 -7.16 -24.54 8.30
C LEU A 367 -6.90 -25.81 9.14
N ALA A 368 -5.72 -26.41 9.00
CA ALA A 368 -5.29 -27.53 9.84
C ALA A 368 -4.68 -27.07 11.18
N ARG A 369 -4.76 -25.78 11.53
CA ARG A 369 -4.14 -25.19 12.74
C ARG A 369 -2.65 -25.48 12.88
N ARG A 370 -1.94 -25.53 11.75
CA ARG A 370 -0.48 -25.68 11.65
C ARG A 370 0.19 -24.32 11.49
N SER A 371 -0.36 -23.32 12.16
CA SER A 371 0.07 -21.92 12.13
C SER A 371 0.38 -21.42 13.54
N VAL A 372 1.37 -20.53 13.62
CA VAL A 372 1.69 -19.74 14.81
C VAL A 372 1.70 -18.29 14.39
N ALA A 373 0.91 -17.44 15.05
CA ALA A 373 1.08 -15.99 14.87
C ALA A 373 2.20 -15.50 15.77
N VAL A 374 3.01 -14.59 15.23
CA VAL A 374 4.11 -13.91 15.92
C VAL A 374 3.79 -12.42 15.87
N LEU A 375 3.50 -11.84 17.04
CA LEU A 375 3.13 -10.44 17.22
C LEU A 375 4.32 -9.62 17.74
N ASP A 376 4.08 -8.33 17.97
CA ASP A 376 5.03 -7.44 18.63
C ASP A 376 5.61 -8.07 19.91
N GLN A 377 6.89 -7.78 20.17
CA GLN A 377 7.66 -8.33 21.28
C GLN A 377 7.72 -9.86 21.30
N ALA A 378 7.65 -10.51 20.12
CA ALA A 378 7.71 -11.96 19.95
C ALA A 378 6.63 -12.73 20.71
N LYS A 379 5.49 -12.09 21.02
CA LYS A 379 4.33 -12.78 21.59
C LYS A 379 3.79 -13.78 20.56
N MET A 380 3.48 -15.00 20.99
CA MET A 380 3.05 -16.07 20.10
C MET A 380 1.70 -16.65 20.51
N MET A 381 0.88 -17.00 19.52
CA MET A 381 -0.38 -17.73 19.69
C MET A 381 -0.50 -18.84 18.66
N GLY A 382 -1.12 -19.95 19.05
CA GLY A 382 -1.34 -21.12 18.21
C GLY A 382 -1.27 -22.42 19.02
N SER A 383 -1.59 -23.53 18.35
CA SER A 383 -1.59 -24.86 18.97
C SER A 383 -0.24 -25.16 19.63
N GLU A 384 -0.29 -25.72 20.84
CA GLU A 384 0.87 -25.93 21.74
C GLU A 384 2.10 -26.53 21.03
N GLN A 385 1.91 -27.61 20.26
CA GLN A 385 3.00 -28.29 19.57
C GLN A 385 3.79 -27.36 18.62
N TYR A 386 3.08 -26.56 17.84
CA TYR A 386 3.69 -25.64 16.87
C TYR A 386 4.23 -24.38 17.55
N ARG A 387 3.46 -23.80 18.49
CA ARG A 387 3.83 -22.61 19.27
C ARG A 387 5.08 -22.86 20.11
N ALA A 388 5.13 -23.95 20.87
CA ALA A 388 6.29 -24.30 21.70
C ALA A 388 7.56 -24.54 20.87
N THR A 389 7.41 -25.12 19.67
CA THR A 389 8.52 -25.29 18.73
C THR A 389 9.02 -23.94 18.22
N ALA A 390 8.12 -23.05 17.79
CA ALA A 390 8.49 -21.71 17.34
C ALA A 390 9.19 -20.90 18.45
N ALA A 391 8.64 -20.97 19.67
CA ALA A 391 9.21 -20.36 20.87
C ALA A 391 10.62 -20.89 21.18
N LEU A 392 10.83 -22.21 21.19
CA LEU A 392 12.14 -22.80 21.42
C LEU A 392 13.18 -22.35 20.38
N LEU A 393 12.79 -22.30 19.10
CA LEU A 393 13.67 -21.84 18.02
C LEU A 393 14.00 -20.35 18.14
N TYR A 394 13.06 -19.53 18.61
CA TYR A 394 13.29 -18.11 18.91
C TYR A 394 14.28 -17.92 20.07
N LEU A 395 14.13 -18.68 21.15
CA LEU A 395 15.05 -18.61 22.30
C LEU A 395 16.51 -18.92 21.88
N ASP A 396 16.68 -19.87 20.96
CA ASP A 396 17.98 -20.26 20.39
C ASP A 396 18.54 -19.24 19.38
N ARG A 397 17.67 -18.58 18.61
CA ARG A 397 17.96 -17.62 17.52
C ARG A 397 18.69 -18.20 16.31
N VAL A 398 19.79 -18.93 16.53
CA VAL A 398 20.77 -19.32 15.50
C VAL A 398 20.14 -20.20 14.41
N TYR A 399 19.25 -21.13 14.77
CA TYR A 399 18.56 -21.94 13.78
C TYR A 399 17.74 -21.07 12.81
N LEU A 400 16.93 -20.14 13.33
CA LEU A 400 16.05 -19.29 12.51
C LEU A 400 16.85 -18.35 11.61
N GLU A 401 17.91 -17.73 12.12
CA GLU A 401 18.79 -16.85 11.33
C GLU A 401 19.41 -17.60 10.14
N ASN A 402 19.85 -18.83 10.35
CA ASN A 402 20.42 -19.66 9.29
C ASN A 402 19.32 -20.14 8.33
N TYR A 403 18.13 -20.43 8.84
CA TYR A 403 17.01 -20.97 8.08
C TYR A 403 16.38 -19.92 7.15
N PHE A 404 16.17 -18.69 7.63
CA PHE A 404 15.61 -17.58 6.87
C PHE A 404 16.66 -16.69 6.19
N GLY A 405 17.94 -16.94 6.45
CA GLY A 405 19.04 -16.22 5.82
C GLY A 405 19.20 -14.79 6.33
N ASP A 406 18.92 -14.55 7.61
CA ASP A 406 18.94 -13.22 8.24
C ASP A 406 20.35 -12.61 8.33
N LYS A 407 21.38 -13.43 8.14
CA LYS A 407 22.79 -13.01 8.11
C LYS A 407 23.17 -12.26 6.82
N VAL A 408 22.31 -12.27 5.81
CA VAL A 408 22.49 -11.49 4.59
C VAL A 408 21.30 -10.55 4.46
N ASP A 409 21.54 -9.31 4.11
CA ASP A 409 20.49 -8.32 3.82
C ASP A 409 20.68 -7.80 2.40
N ILE A 410 19.60 -7.67 1.64
CA ILE A 410 19.62 -7.14 0.27
C ILE A 410 18.66 -5.96 0.19
N GLN A 411 19.22 -4.77 0.01
CA GLN A 411 18.48 -3.53 -0.19
C GLN A 411 18.59 -3.07 -1.63
N THR A 412 17.49 -2.55 -2.16
CA THR A 412 17.44 -2.02 -3.53
C THR A 412 16.90 -0.61 -3.55
N GLU A 413 17.58 0.27 -4.28
CA GLU A 413 17.12 1.62 -4.58
C GLU A 413 17.11 1.81 -6.09
N ILE A 414 16.01 2.35 -6.64
CA ILE A 414 15.88 2.62 -8.08
C ILE A 414 15.69 4.12 -8.30
N ASN A 415 16.62 4.73 -9.04
CA ASN A 415 16.54 6.11 -9.46
C ASN A 415 16.61 6.21 -10.99
N GLY A 416 15.51 6.63 -11.60
CA GLY A 416 15.35 6.54 -13.05
C GLY A 416 15.47 5.09 -13.50
N TYR A 417 16.45 4.80 -14.36
CA TYR A 417 16.76 3.44 -14.83
C TYR A 417 18.07 2.89 -14.25
N VAL A 418 18.46 3.37 -13.06
CA VAL A 418 19.62 2.86 -12.33
C VAL A 418 19.11 2.21 -11.06
N MET A 419 19.46 0.94 -10.86
CA MET A 419 19.19 0.19 -9.64
C MET A 419 20.50 -0.02 -8.88
N ASP A 420 20.58 0.50 -7.66
CA ASP A 420 21.67 0.21 -6.73
C ASP A 420 21.22 -0.92 -5.80
N VAL A 421 22.00 -2.00 -5.77
CA VAL A 421 21.76 -3.19 -4.94
C VAL A 421 22.83 -3.28 -3.87
N THR A 422 22.48 -3.05 -2.62
CA THR A 422 23.38 -3.15 -1.48
C THR A 422 23.16 -4.48 -0.79
N ILE A 423 24.23 -5.26 -0.69
CA ILE A 423 24.23 -6.55 0.01
C ILE A 423 25.09 -6.42 1.25
N THR A 424 24.53 -6.71 2.41
CA THR A 424 25.20 -6.64 3.71
C THR A 424 25.35 -8.03 4.30
N ASN A 425 26.53 -8.33 4.83
CA ASN A 425 26.85 -9.56 5.54
C ASN A 425 26.99 -9.27 7.03
N PHE A 426 26.10 -9.84 7.84
CA PHE A 426 26.12 -9.76 9.31
C PHE A 426 26.81 -10.95 9.97
N SER A 427 27.44 -11.84 9.20
CA SER A 427 28.26 -12.91 9.78
C SER A 427 29.69 -12.45 10.06
N ASP A 428 30.34 -13.15 10.99
CA ASP A 428 31.74 -12.99 11.39
C ASP A 428 32.73 -13.56 10.35
N GLN A 429 32.22 -14.19 9.29
CA GLN A 429 33.02 -14.76 8.21
C GLN A 429 32.73 -14.05 6.88
N PRO A 430 33.73 -13.91 6.00
CA PRO A 430 33.47 -13.39 4.66
C PRO A 430 32.60 -14.35 3.85
N LEU A 431 31.74 -13.80 3.01
CA LEU A 431 30.89 -14.56 2.09
C LEU A 431 31.36 -14.34 0.64
N ASN A 432 31.38 -15.42 -0.14
CA ASN A 432 31.57 -15.36 -1.57
C ASN A 432 30.35 -15.96 -2.27
N GLY A 433 29.67 -15.16 -3.08
CA GLY A 433 28.43 -15.57 -3.73
C GLY A 433 28.28 -15.03 -5.15
N GLN A 434 27.16 -15.38 -5.76
CA GLN A 434 26.77 -14.95 -7.09
C GLN A 434 25.48 -14.16 -7.01
N LEU A 435 25.46 -13.00 -7.66
CA LEU A 435 24.27 -12.19 -7.81
C LEU A 435 23.64 -12.49 -9.17
N SER A 436 22.32 -12.53 -9.24
CA SER A 436 21.58 -12.67 -10.49
C SER A 436 20.30 -11.84 -10.46
N PHE A 437 19.90 -11.36 -11.63
CA PHE A 437 18.73 -10.52 -11.81
C PHE A 437 17.80 -11.18 -12.82
N PHE A 438 16.51 -11.23 -12.50
CA PHE A 438 15.47 -11.69 -13.40
C PHE A 438 14.41 -10.60 -13.46
N GLY A 439 14.10 -10.11 -14.66
CA GLY A 439 13.05 -9.12 -14.88
C GLY A 439 11.97 -9.70 -15.77
N ALA A 440 10.84 -9.00 -15.86
CA ALA A 440 9.87 -9.26 -16.92
C ALA A 440 10.54 -9.15 -18.31
N ASP A 441 10.02 -9.86 -19.32
CA ASP A 441 10.52 -9.84 -20.72
C ASP A 441 10.67 -8.43 -21.33
N ALA A 442 10.02 -7.44 -20.72
CA ALA A 442 10.06 -6.04 -21.10
C ALA A 442 11.29 -5.27 -20.57
N LEU A 443 12.13 -5.90 -19.75
CA LEU A 443 13.32 -5.31 -19.11
C LEU A 443 14.58 -6.11 -19.44
N SER A 444 15.60 -5.40 -19.88
CA SER A 444 16.97 -5.94 -20.00
C SER A 444 17.94 -5.22 -19.07
N PHE A 445 19.08 -5.85 -18.80
CA PHE A 445 20.12 -5.32 -17.92
C PHE A 445 21.41 -5.12 -18.72
N ASN A 446 22.01 -3.94 -18.66
CA ASN A 446 23.17 -3.62 -19.49
C ASN A 446 24.46 -4.31 -19.03
N SER A 447 24.53 -4.74 -17.77
CA SER A 447 25.65 -5.42 -17.15
C SER A 447 25.25 -6.85 -16.83
N LYS A 448 26.07 -7.80 -17.26
CA LYS A 448 26.02 -9.15 -16.68
C LYS A 448 26.26 -8.97 -15.18
N ALA A 449 25.44 -9.60 -14.34
CA ALA A 449 25.68 -9.62 -12.92
C ALA A 449 27.14 -10.06 -12.66
N PRO A 450 27.85 -9.42 -11.71
CA PRO A 450 29.25 -9.74 -11.47
C PRO A 450 29.42 -11.24 -11.22
N ALA A 451 30.42 -11.84 -11.88
CA ALA A 451 30.65 -13.30 -11.83
C ALA A 451 30.92 -13.83 -10.41
N GLY A 452 31.33 -12.96 -9.49
CA GLY A 452 31.43 -13.23 -8.06
C GLY A 452 31.34 -11.94 -7.25
N VAL A 453 30.68 -12.04 -6.09
CA VAL A 453 30.51 -10.96 -5.11
C VAL A 453 31.11 -11.43 -3.79
N MET A 454 32.25 -10.85 -3.45
CA MET A 454 32.91 -11.04 -2.17
C MET A 454 32.41 -9.98 -1.18
N LEU A 455 31.87 -10.44 -0.05
CA LEU A 455 31.40 -9.62 1.06
C LEU A 455 32.34 -9.86 2.26
N PRO A 456 32.97 -8.83 2.82
CA PRO A 456 33.73 -8.96 4.06
C PRO A 456 32.83 -9.44 5.22
N ALA A 457 33.44 -10.01 6.26
CA ALA A 457 32.77 -10.22 7.54
C ALA A 457 32.26 -8.88 8.09
N MET A 458 31.02 -8.83 8.58
CA MET A 458 30.37 -7.61 9.09
C MET A 458 30.44 -6.42 8.12
N GLY A 459 30.42 -6.69 6.81
CA GLY A 459 30.64 -5.69 5.75
C GLY A 459 29.53 -5.67 4.70
N GLN A 460 29.55 -4.67 3.83
CA GLN A 460 28.57 -4.51 2.75
C GLN A 460 29.22 -4.20 1.41
N LYS A 461 28.48 -4.42 0.32
CA LYS A 461 28.87 -4.02 -1.03
C LYS A 461 27.66 -3.57 -1.84
N THR A 462 27.80 -2.44 -2.53
CA THR A 462 26.79 -1.92 -3.45
C THR A 462 27.17 -2.22 -4.90
N ILE A 463 26.22 -2.73 -5.66
CA ILE A 463 26.35 -3.08 -7.07
C ILE A 463 25.34 -2.25 -7.86
N ARG A 464 25.84 -1.48 -8.81
CA ARG A 464 25.03 -0.64 -9.69
C ARG A 464 24.65 -1.40 -10.96
N VAL A 465 23.36 -1.38 -11.30
CA VAL A 465 22.78 -2.06 -12.46
C VAL A 465 22.00 -1.04 -13.29
N ILE A 466 22.22 -0.99 -14.60
CA ILE A 466 21.40 -0.12 -15.47
C ILE A 466 20.30 -0.95 -16.12
N LEU A 467 19.08 -0.50 -15.91
CA LEU A 467 17.85 -1.04 -16.46
C LEU A 467 17.63 -0.49 -17.87
N GLN A 468 17.19 -1.35 -18.78
CA GLN A 468 16.89 -1.00 -20.17
C GLN A 468 15.48 -1.50 -20.50
N PRO A 469 14.43 -0.73 -20.15
CA PRO A 469 13.06 -1.04 -20.52
C PRO A 469 12.85 -0.90 -22.03
N ASN A 470 11.97 -1.73 -22.59
CA ASN A 470 11.45 -1.58 -23.95
C ASN A 470 10.01 -1.04 -23.95
N GLU A 471 9.41 -0.94 -25.13
CA GLU A 471 8.05 -0.41 -25.30
C GLU A 471 6.99 -1.19 -24.51
N LYS A 472 7.17 -2.50 -24.30
CA LYS A 472 6.23 -3.34 -23.54
C LYS A 472 6.26 -3.07 -22.04
N ALA A 473 7.29 -2.38 -21.54
CA ALA A 473 7.41 -2.03 -20.13
C ALA A 473 6.61 -0.76 -19.78
N MET A 474 6.27 0.04 -20.79
CA MET A 474 5.57 1.32 -20.63
C MET A 474 4.12 1.11 -20.21
N GLY A 475 3.65 1.91 -19.25
CA GLY A 475 2.30 1.83 -18.69
C GLY A 475 2.07 0.57 -17.86
N GLN A 476 3.15 -0.01 -17.31
CA GLN A 476 3.13 -1.26 -16.57
C GLN A 476 4.05 -1.16 -15.35
N THR A 477 3.69 -1.87 -14.29
CA THR A 477 4.61 -2.17 -13.19
C THR A 477 5.46 -3.40 -13.55
N ASN A 478 6.78 -3.25 -13.47
CA ASN A 478 7.72 -4.29 -13.89
C ASN A 478 8.47 -4.86 -12.68
N PRO A 479 8.16 -6.09 -12.22
CA PRO A 479 8.88 -6.73 -11.13
C PRO A 479 10.32 -7.08 -11.56
N ILE A 480 11.25 -6.94 -10.62
CA ILE A 480 12.66 -7.31 -10.77
C ILE A 480 13.01 -8.20 -9.58
N ALA A 481 13.33 -9.45 -9.83
CA ALA A 481 13.85 -10.38 -8.85
C ALA A 481 15.37 -10.27 -8.74
N ILE A 482 15.87 -10.17 -7.52
CA ILE A 482 17.29 -10.11 -7.19
C ILE A 482 17.62 -11.33 -6.34
N ASN A 483 18.54 -12.17 -6.80
CA ASN A 483 18.94 -13.39 -6.11
C ASN A 483 20.44 -13.37 -5.80
N PHE A 484 20.79 -13.51 -4.52
CA PHE A 484 22.15 -13.72 -4.07
C PHE A 484 22.31 -15.14 -3.53
N LYS A 485 23.19 -15.92 -4.16
CA LYS A 485 23.46 -17.32 -3.79
C LYS A 485 24.87 -17.46 -3.24
N TRP A 486 25.04 -18.08 -2.08
CA TRP A 486 26.34 -18.38 -1.47
C TRP A 486 26.37 -19.80 -0.91
N GLY A 487 27.32 -20.62 -1.35
CA GLY A 487 27.34 -22.05 -1.02
C GLY A 487 26.03 -22.74 -1.43
N GLN A 488 25.36 -23.38 -0.46
CA GLN A 488 24.04 -24.00 -0.63
C GLN A 488 22.86 -23.07 -0.28
N GLN A 489 23.16 -21.87 0.23
CA GLN A 489 22.16 -20.91 0.67
C GLN A 489 21.85 -19.90 -0.44
N GLN A 490 20.67 -19.30 -0.35
CA GLN A 490 20.26 -18.21 -1.22
C GLN A 490 19.35 -17.25 -0.48
N LYS A 491 19.40 -15.98 -0.88
CA LYS A 491 18.46 -14.95 -0.47
C LYS A 491 17.96 -14.22 -1.70
N ALA A 492 16.65 -14.02 -1.74
CA ALA A 492 15.95 -13.40 -2.84
C ALA A 492 15.19 -12.20 -2.31
N VAL A 493 15.15 -11.12 -3.08
CA VAL A 493 14.27 -9.98 -2.83
C VAL A 493 13.63 -9.53 -4.14
N MET A 494 12.51 -8.81 -4.02
CA MET A 494 11.80 -8.22 -5.14
C MET A 494 11.97 -6.70 -5.10
N ALA A 495 12.31 -6.12 -6.24
CA ALA A 495 12.19 -4.70 -6.52
C ALA A 495 11.19 -4.49 -7.65
N MET A 496 10.90 -3.23 -7.99
CA MET A 496 10.02 -2.90 -9.12
C MET A 496 10.48 -1.67 -9.87
N LEU A 497 10.29 -1.67 -11.18
CA LEU A 497 10.35 -0.48 -12.02
C LEU A 497 8.95 -0.17 -12.55
N ASP A 498 8.26 0.74 -11.87
CA ASP A 498 6.95 1.22 -12.32
C ASP A 498 7.11 2.32 -13.39
N LEU A 499 6.44 2.17 -14.54
CA LEU A 499 6.65 3.04 -15.71
C LEU A 499 5.33 3.60 -16.26
N PRO A 500 5.29 4.90 -16.60
CA PRO A 500 4.12 5.49 -17.23
C PRO A 500 3.97 4.99 -18.67
N PRO A 501 2.81 5.20 -19.30
CA PRO A 501 2.72 5.16 -20.75
C PRO A 501 3.75 6.10 -21.37
N ALA A 502 4.38 5.67 -22.46
CA ALA A 502 5.34 6.51 -23.18
C ALA A 502 4.70 7.78 -23.77
N ILE A 503 3.39 7.72 -24.10
CA ILE A 503 2.59 8.85 -24.57
C ILE A 503 1.44 9.07 -23.58
N SER A 504 1.33 10.29 -23.05
CA SER A 504 0.20 10.73 -22.23
C SER A 504 -0.49 11.92 -22.88
N VAL A 505 -1.81 11.82 -23.05
CA VAL A 505 -2.71 12.82 -23.64
C VAL A 505 -4.08 12.75 -22.96
N HIS A 506 -4.93 13.77 -23.15
CA HIS A 506 -6.35 13.61 -22.85
C HIS A 506 -6.93 12.51 -23.74
N ARG A 507 -7.43 11.42 -23.14
CA ARG A 507 -8.03 10.29 -23.88
C ARG A 507 -9.35 10.67 -24.54
N LEU A 508 -10.05 11.62 -23.93
CA LEU A 508 -11.25 12.27 -24.42
C LEU A 508 -11.04 13.79 -24.34
N LEU A 509 -11.22 14.50 -25.45
CA LEU A 509 -11.06 15.96 -25.49
C LEU A 509 -12.19 16.60 -26.29
N PHE A 510 -12.54 17.83 -25.91
CA PHE A 510 -13.45 18.69 -26.64
C PHE A 510 -12.74 19.97 -27.08
N GLY A 511 -13.20 20.63 -28.14
CA GLY A 511 -12.59 21.87 -28.60
C GLY A 511 -13.48 22.64 -29.54
N HIS A 512 -13.12 23.89 -29.81
CA HIS A 512 -13.81 24.74 -30.77
C HIS A 512 -12.95 25.00 -32.00
N ALA A 513 -13.59 24.98 -33.17
CA ALA A 513 -12.97 25.44 -34.41
C ALA A 513 -12.67 26.96 -34.34
N PRO A 514 -11.62 27.44 -35.03
CA PRO A 514 -10.78 26.69 -35.96
C PRO A 514 -9.58 26.00 -35.31
N ASN A 515 -9.28 26.20 -34.03
CA ASN A 515 -8.03 25.76 -33.41
C ASN A 515 -8.29 25.06 -32.07
N VAL A 516 -7.74 23.86 -31.90
CA VAL A 516 -7.84 23.08 -30.66
C VAL A 516 -6.48 22.93 -30.01
N ASP A 517 -6.38 23.32 -28.74
CA ASP A 517 -5.21 23.06 -27.89
C ASP A 517 -5.16 21.58 -27.48
N TYR A 518 -4.07 20.91 -27.85
CA TYR A 518 -3.87 19.48 -27.64
C TYR A 518 -2.53 19.22 -26.93
N PRO A 519 -2.53 19.09 -25.58
CA PRO A 519 -1.32 18.83 -24.83
C PRO A 519 -0.86 17.37 -24.96
N VAL A 520 0.43 17.17 -25.14
CA VAL A 520 1.10 15.86 -25.25
C VAL A 520 2.28 15.82 -24.29
N THR A 521 2.38 14.74 -23.50
CA THR A 521 3.57 14.44 -22.71
C THR A 521 4.21 13.13 -23.16
N ILE A 522 5.52 13.17 -23.39
CA ILE A 522 6.30 11.98 -23.78
C ILE A 522 7.30 11.61 -22.69
N HIS A 523 7.25 10.36 -22.23
CA HIS A 523 8.27 9.77 -21.36
C HIS A 523 9.34 9.08 -22.21
N ASN A 524 10.59 9.51 -22.08
CA ASN A 524 11.68 8.96 -22.88
C ASN A 524 12.30 7.71 -22.21
N PHE A 525 11.92 6.54 -22.70
CA PHE A 525 12.49 5.26 -22.25
C PHE A 525 13.71 4.79 -23.06
N THR A 526 14.09 5.54 -24.10
CA THR A 526 15.17 5.17 -25.02
C THR A 526 16.47 5.90 -24.68
N LYS A 527 17.56 5.57 -25.40
CA LYS A 527 18.83 6.31 -25.33
C LYS A 527 18.86 7.54 -26.26
N GLN A 528 17.83 7.74 -27.07
CA GLN A 528 17.75 8.88 -27.99
C GLN A 528 17.48 10.15 -27.19
N HIS A 529 18.28 11.19 -27.38
CA HIS A 529 18.06 12.48 -26.71
C HIS A 529 17.06 13.36 -27.44
N THR A 530 17.02 13.27 -28.77
CA THR A 530 16.10 14.02 -29.62
C THR A 530 15.39 13.05 -30.55
N PHE A 531 14.07 13.16 -30.64
CA PHE A 531 13.23 12.26 -31.42
C PHE A 531 11.97 13.00 -31.92
N PRO A 532 11.42 12.60 -33.08
CA PRO A 532 10.20 13.20 -33.61
C PRO A 532 8.97 12.68 -32.86
N VAL A 533 8.03 13.60 -32.61
CA VAL A 533 6.67 13.29 -32.17
C VAL A 533 5.74 13.69 -33.31
N LYS A 534 5.09 12.70 -33.92
CA LYS A 534 4.16 12.88 -35.03
C LYS A 534 2.73 12.85 -34.50
N LEU A 535 1.91 13.80 -34.90
CA LEU A 535 0.49 13.86 -34.60
C LEU A 535 -0.29 13.83 -35.91
N GLU A 536 -1.24 12.90 -36.01
CA GLU A 536 -2.13 12.72 -37.16
C GLU A 536 -3.59 12.75 -36.68
N VAL A 537 -4.41 13.57 -37.32
CA VAL A 537 -5.83 13.68 -37.00
C VAL A 537 -6.63 13.01 -38.11
N PHE A 538 -7.50 12.08 -37.75
CA PHE A 538 -8.37 11.35 -38.68
C PHE A 538 -9.83 11.69 -38.40
N SER A 539 -10.58 12.06 -39.44
CA SER A 539 -12.03 12.21 -39.30
C SER A 539 -12.67 10.85 -39.07
N LYS A 540 -13.62 10.73 -38.13
CA LYS A 540 -14.40 9.50 -37.95
C LYS A 540 -15.28 9.18 -39.16
N THR A 541 -15.63 10.17 -39.98
CA THR A 541 -16.39 9.96 -41.23
C THR A 541 -15.50 9.50 -42.40
N ASN A 542 -14.19 9.74 -42.34
CA ASN A 542 -13.23 9.29 -43.34
C ASN A 542 -11.89 8.89 -42.66
N PRO A 543 -11.83 7.70 -42.05
CA PRO A 543 -10.68 7.29 -41.24
C PRO A 543 -9.44 6.92 -42.07
N GLY A 544 -9.56 6.79 -43.40
CA GLY A 544 -8.47 6.34 -44.28
C GLY A 544 -7.44 7.41 -44.64
N THR A 545 -7.69 8.69 -44.33
CA THR A 545 -6.77 9.80 -44.64
C THR A 545 -6.73 10.81 -43.51
N ALA A 546 -5.53 11.20 -43.10
CA ALA A 546 -5.36 12.23 -42.07
C ALA A 546 -5.81 13.60 -42.62
N VAL A 547 -6.69 14.29 -41.88
CA VAL A 547 -7.14 15.65 -42.19
C VAL A 547 -6.13 16.71 -41.75
N TYR A 548 -5.26 16.36 -40.80
CA TYR A 548 -4.17 17.21 -40.35
C TYR A 548 -3.00 16.33 -39.91
N THR A 549 -1.77 16.79 -40.16
CA THR A 549 -0.54 16.13 -39.71
C THR A 549 0.48 17.18 -39.33
N THR A 550 1.14 16.96 -38.19
CA THR A 550 2.27 17.78 -37.76
C THR A 550 3.31 16.93 -37.07
N THR A 551 4.56 17.37 -37.10
CA THR A 551 5.68 16.71 -36.42
C THR A 551 6.49 17.76 -35.70
N SER A 552 6.87 17.49 -34.46
CA SER A 552 7.77 18.34 -33.68
C SER A 552 8.83 17.49 -32.99
N ASN A 553 10.06 18.01 -32.90
CA ASN A 553 11.14 17.32 -32.21
C ASN A 553 11.07 17.61 -30.71
N PHE A 554 11.14 16.55 -29.91
CA PHE A 554 11.29 16.64 -28.46
C PHE A 554 12.76 16.40 -28.11
N THR A 555 13.24 17.06 -27.05
CA THR A 555 14.60 16.86 -26.54
C THR A 555 14.52 16.52 -25.05
N VAL A 556 14.61 15.23 -24.74
CA VAL A 556 14.36 14.69 -23.41
C VAL A 556 15.45 13.68 -23.08
N THR A 557 16.03 13.74 -21.90
CA THR A 557 16.99 12.71 -21.44
C THR A 557 16.26 11.41 -21.06
N THR A 558 16.95 10.27 -21.16
CA THR A 558 16.41 8.97 -20.74
C THR A 558 15.84 9.05 -19.33
N SER A 559 14.72 8.36 -19.07
CA SER A 559 13.95 8.31 -17.82
C SER A 559 13.26 9.62 -17.39
N LYS A 560 13.32 10.67 -18.22
CA LYS A 560 12.60 11.93 -18.01
C LYS A 560 11.45 12.06 -19.02
N PHE A 561 10.61 13.05 -18.80
CA PHE A 561 9.49 13.38 -19.68
C PHE A 561 9.46 14.86 -20.01
N GLN A 562 8.78 15.21 -21.10
CA GLN A 562 8.55 16.60 -21.52
C GLN A 562 7.12 16.76 -22.02
N LYS A 563 6.51 17.90 -21.71
CA LYS A 563 5.22 18.36 -22.21
C LYS A 563 5.40 19.30 -23.39
N MET A 564 4.53 19.20 -24.39
CA MET A 564 4.37 20.18 -25.48
C MET A 564 2.88 20.35 -25.78
N ASN A 565 2.47 21.57 -26.14
CA ASN A 565 1.11 21.83 -26.61
C ASN A 565 1.11 21.94 -28.13
N PHE A 566 0.22 21.20 -28.78
CA PHE A 566 -0.02 21.31 -30.22
C PHE A 566 -1.28 22.12 -30.46
N ASN A 567 -1.24 23.01 -31.46
CA ASN A 567 -2.42 23.70 -31.95
C ASN A 567 -2.91 22.98 -33.20
N LEU A 568 -4.13 22.43 -33.14
CA LEU A 568 -4.72 21.65 -34.22
C LEU A 568 -5.73 22.52 -35.00
N PRO A 569 -5.43 22.93 -36.24
CA PRO A 569 -6.36 23.68 -37.09
C PRO A 569 -7.41 22.72 -37.66
N LEU A 570 -8.58 22.65 -37.02
CA LEU A 570 -9.64 21.70 -37.32
C LEU A 570 -10.98 22.41 -37.52
N SER A 571 -11.75 21.92 -38.49
CA SER A 571 -13.18 22.24 -38.61
C SER A 571 -13.99 21.52 -37.53
N ALA A 572 -15.26 21.91 -37.38
CA ALA A 572 -16.20 21.14 -36.56
C ALA A 572 -16.32 19.70 -37.11
N GLY A 573 -16.39 18.72 -36.21
CA GLY A 573 -16.44 17.30 -36.57
C GLY A 573 -15.99 16.37 -35.44
N HIS A 574 -15.98 15.08 -35.73
CA HIS A 574 -15.55 14.02 -34.81
C HIS A 574 -14.26 13.41 -35.30
N TYR A 575 -13.27 13.32 -34.42
CA TYR A 575 -11.92 12.94 -34.80
C TYR A 575 -11.33 11.88 -33.87
N ASN A 576 -10.38 11.12 -34.41
CA ASN A 576 -9.40 10.36 -33.66
C ASN A 576 -8.03 11.05 -33.85
N VAL A 577 -7.29 11.27 -32.77
CA VAL A 577 -5.95 11.86 -32.81
C VAL A 577 -4.93 10.80 -32.48
N LYS A 578 -4.10 10.43 -33.47
CA LYS A 578 -2.99 9.51 -33.31
C LYS A 578 -1.71 10.28 -33.01
N VAL A 579 -1.06 9.95 -31.89
CA VAL A 579 0.28 10.42 -31.54
C VAL A 579 1.25 9.25 -31.68
N SER A 580 2.38 9.47 -32.35
CA SER A 580 3.43 8.47 -32.56
C SER A 580 4.78 9.03 -32.08
N ALA A 581 5.46 8.32 -31.19
CA ALA A 581 6.76 8.72 -30.65
C ALA A 581 7.53 7.49 -30.14
N LEU A 582 8.86 7.46 -30.29
CA LEU A 582 9.71 6.39 -29.72
C LEU A 582 9.29 4.95 -30.10
N GLY A 583 8.68 4.77 -31.27
CA GLY A 583 8.19 3.47 -31.74
C GLY A 583 6.86 3.01 -31.15
N VAL A 584 6.18 3.87 -30.38
CA VAL A 584 4.84 3.60 -29.85
C VAL A 584 3.80 4.57 -30.41
N ASP A 585 2.56 4.10 -30.46
CA ASP A 585 1.41 4.88 -30.92
C ASP A 585 0.33 4.93 -29.83
N TYR A 586 -0.37 6.06 -29.73
CA TYR A 586 -1.58 6.19 -28.93
C TYR A 586 -2.65 6.93 -29.74
N THR A 587 -3.91 6.51 -29.63
CA THR A 587 -5.05 7.17 -30.29
C THR A 587 -6.08 7.61 -29.27
N SER A 588 -6.39 8.90 -29.24
CA SER A 588 -7.43 9.51 -28.41
C SER A 588 -8.67 9.93 -29.23
N GLN A 589 -9.75 10.25 -28.53
CA GLN A 589 -10.99 10.76 -29.10
C GLN A 589 -11.08 12.28 -28.94
N LEU A 590 -11.45 12.99 -30.02
CA LEU A 590 -11.61 14.45 -30.03
C LEU A 590 -12.95 14.85 -30.68
N GLY A 591 -13.76 15.61 -29.95
CA GLY A 591 -14.91 16.34 -30.51
C GLY A 591 -14.58 17.80 -30.79
N VAL A 592 -15.00 18.33 -31.94
CA VAL A 592 -14.83 19.75 -32.29
C VAL A 592 -16.16 20.35 -32.72
N GLU A 593 -16.57 21.46 -32.12
CA GLU A 593 -17.75 22.23 -32.53
C GLU A 593 -17.39 23.60 -33.10
N GLY A 594 -18.32 24.22 -33.82
CA GLY A 594 -18.20 25.62 -34.23
C GLY A 594 -18.41 26.56 -33.04
N SER A 595 -17.57 27.59 -32.94
CA SER A 595 -17.73 28.63 -31.91
C SER A 595 -19.04 29.41 -32.13
N SER A 596 -19.94 29.38 -31.16
CA SER A 596 -21.20 30.16 -31.18
C SER A 596 -21.75 30.38 -29.77
N GLY A 597 -22.74 31.27 -29.63
CA GLY A 597 -23.31 31.68 -28.36
C GLY A 597 -22.48 32.73 -27.63
N SER A 598 -22.95 33.15 -26.46
CA SER A 598 -22.27 34.15 -25.62
C SER A 598 -22.24 33.69 -24.17
N VAL A 599 -21.08 33.82 -23.55
CA VAL A 599 -20.84 33.53 -22.14
C VAL A 599 -19.90 34.59 -21.58
N SER A 600 -20.07 34.88 -20.30
CA SER A 600 -19.23 35.83 -19.57
C SER A 600 -18.72 35.22 -18.27
N LEU A 601 -17.62 35.78 -17.79
CA LEU A 601 -16.99 35.41 -16.55
C LEU A 601 -16.72 36.65 -15.70
N ARG A 602 -17.03 36.55 -14.41
CA ARG A 602 -16.75 37.59 -13.42
C ARG A 602 -16.17 37.00 -12.14
N GLU A 603 -15.42 37.83 -11.44
CA GLU A 603 -14.84 37.55 -10.12
C GLU A 603 -15.68 38.25 -9.07
N GLU A 604 -16.12 37.52 -8.04
CA GLU A 604 -16.88 38.05 -6.91
C GLU A 604 -16.40 37.38 -5.62
N ASP A 605 -16.31 38.10 -4.52
CA ASP A 605 -16.00 37.54 -3.19
C ASP A 605 -17.31 37.48 -2.39
N PHE A 606 -18.02 36.35 -2.50
CA PHE A 606 -19.37 36.22 -1.95
C PHE A 606 -19.39 36.16 -0.43
N ASN A 607 -18.37 35.53 0.17
CA ASN A 607 -18.29 35.31 1.62
C ASN A 607 -17.41 36.34 2.35
N LYS A 608 -16.76 37.25 1.60
CA LYS A 608 -15.87 38.31 2.09
C LYS A 608 -14.64 37.78 2.82
N ASP A 609 -14.12 36.63 2.38
CA ASP A 609 -12.92 36.01 2.96
C ASP A 609 -11.62 36.46 2.26
N GLY A 610 -11.72 37.27 1.21
CA GLY A 610 -10.60 37.78 0.42
C GLY A 610 -10.12 36.82 -0.67
N VAL A 611 -10.80 35.69 -0.88
CA VAL A 611 -10.57 34.76 -1.99
C VAL A 611 -11.74 34.89 -2.98
N PRO A 612 -11.49 35.25 -4.25
CA PRO A 612 -12.58 35.40 -5.21
C PRO A 612 -13.15 34.04 -5.64
N GLU A 613 -14.47 34.02 -5.81
CA GLU A 613 -15.20 33.07 -6.61
C GLU A 613 -15.27 33.52 -8.08
N PHE A 614 -15.37 32.54 -8.98
CA PHE A 614 -15.44 32.79 -10.42
C PHE A 614 -16.80 32.33 -10.92
N VAL A 615 -17.62 33.28 -11.39
CA VAL A 615 -18.95 33.02 -11.91
C VAL A 615 -18.90 33.01 -13.43
N MET A 616 -19.16 31.86 -14.04
CA MET A 616 -19.30 31.65 -15.47
C MET A 616 -20.78 31.56 -15.82
N GLU A 617 -21.26 32.34 -16.79
CA GLU A 617 -22.70 32.43 -17.05
C GLU A 617 -23.03 32.63 -18.52
N ASN A 618 -23.93 31.78 -19.03
CA ASN A 618 -24.55 31.87 -20.36
C ASN A 618 -26.08 31.85 -20.23
N ASP A 619 -26.82 31.73 -21.34
CA ASP A 619 -28.29 31.77 -21.33
C ASP A 619 -28.95 30.57 -20.62
N GLN A 620 -28.23 29.45 -20.46
CA GLN A 620 -28.77 28.19 -19.94
C GLN A 620 -28.38 27.93 -18.48
N VAL A 621 -27.16 28.28 -18.11
CA VAL A 621 -26.57 27.93 -16.81
C VAL A 621 -25.75 29.06 -16.21
N ARG A 622 -25.63 29.03 -14.87
CA ARG A 622 -24.65 29.79 -14.10
C ARG A 622 -23.82 28.80 -13.29
N VAL A 623 -22.50 28.86 -13.44
CA VAL A 623 -21.55 27.98 -12.77
C VAL A 623 -20.67 28.84 -11.86
N THR A 624 -20.57 28.48 -10.59
CA THR A 624 -19.71 29.15 -9.61
C THR A 624 -18.56 28.25 -9.22
N LEU A 625 -17.34 28.73 -9.39
CA LEU A 625 -16.12 28.03 -9.01
C LEU A 625 -15.53 28.63 -7.73
N LEU A 626 -15.08 27.77 -6.81
CA LEU A 626 -14.21 28.19 -5.72
C LEU A 626 -12.76 27.96 -6.08
N ALA A 627 -11.90 28.93 -5.80
CA ALA A 627 -10.45 28.70 -5.79
C ALA A 627 -10.05 27.70 -4.69
N THR A 628 -10.82 27.61 -3.60
CA THR A 628 -10.62 26.62 -2.53
C THR A 628 -10.98 25.21 -3.02
N GLY A 629 -9.98 24.34 -3.14
CA GLY A 629 -10.08 23.00 -3.71
C GLY A 629 -10.23 22.94 -5.23
N ALA A 630 -10.23 24.10 -5.92
CA ALA A 630 -10.55 24.21 -7.34
C ALA A 630 -11.78 23.38 -7.72
N ARG A 631 -12.95 23.76 -7.18
CA ARG A 631 -14.21 23.00 -7.30
C ARG A 631 -15.31 23.81 -7.96
N VAL A 632 -16.25 23.10 -8.59
CA VAL A 632 -17.52 23.70 -9.03
C VAL A 632 -18.47 23.63 -7.85
N ILE A 633 -18.67 24.72 -7.11
CA ILE A 633 -19.54 24.68 -5.91
C ILE A 633 -21.02 24.79 -6.25
N GLU A 634 -21.34 25.40 -7.40
CA GLU A 634 -22.71 25.57 -7.85
C GLU A 634 -22.77 25.38 -9.36
N TYR A 635 -23.78 24.63 -9.81
CA TYR A 635 -24.16 24.52 -11.22
C TYR A 635 -25.67 24.74 -11.28
N PHE A 636 -26.06 25.97 -11.62
CA PHE A 636 -27.43 26.44 -11.59
C PHE A 636 -28.08 26.37 -12.98
N VAL A 637 -29.14 25.59 -13.12
CA VAL A 637 -29.92 25.41 -14.36
C VAL A 637 -31.05 26.45 -14.39
N LYS A 638 -30.93 27.44 -15.28
CA LYS A 638 -31.83 28.61 -15.30
C LYS A 638 -33.28 28.26 -15.65
N SER A 639 -33.50 27.29 -16.54
CA SER A 639 -34.85 26.86 -16.94
C SER A 639 -35.64 26.20 -15.81
N ARG A 640 -34.96 25.74 -14.76
CA ARG A 640 -35.56 25.13 -13.56
C ARG A 640 -35.41 25.98 -12.31
N ASN A 641 -34.58 27.02 -12.36
CA ASN A 641 -34.23 27.87 -11.22
C ASN A 641 -33.72 27.01 -10.05
N ASP A 642 -32.79 26.11 -10.35
CA ASP A 642 -32.32 25.09 -9.40
C ASP A 642 -30.84 24.74 -9.59
N ASN A 643 -30.21 24.24 -8.53
CA ASN A 643 -28.83 23.76 -8.51
C ASN A 643 -28.83 22.22 -8.57
N ILE A 644 -27.92 21.64 -9.34
CA ILE A 644 -27.85 20.16 -9.49
C ILE A 644 -26.81 19.50 -8.59
N LEU A 645 -26.10 20.29 -7.78
CA LEU A 645 -25.03 19.82 -6.90
C LEU A 645 -25.40 20.07 -5.44
N PHE A 646 -25.07 19.15 -4.54
CA PHE A 646 -25.09 19.42 -3.11
C PHE A 646 -24.20 20.63 -2.80
N LYS A 647 -24.64 21.54 -1.94
CA LYS A 647 -23.88 22.75 -1.61
C LYS A 647 -24.10 23.14 -0.14
N LEU A 648 -23.04 23.02 0.67
CA LEU A 648 -22.99 23.54 2.03
C LEU A 648 -22.35 24.94 2.08
N TRP A 649 -21.30 25.17 1.30
CA TRP A 649 -20.61 26.46 1.27
C TRP A 649 -21.59 27.62 0.92
N PRO A 650 -21.47 28.81 1.53
CA PRO A 650 -20.43 29.25 2.47
C PRO A 650 -20.72 28.90 3.94
N GLU A 651 -21.78 28.14 4.20
CA GLU A 651 -22.04 27.62 5.54
C GLU A 651 -20.96 26.60 5.92
N LYS A 652 -20.90 26.34 7.23
CA LYS A 652 -19.96 25.41 7.82
C LYS A 652 -20.73 24.22 8.38
N ALA A 653 -20.11 23.06 8.35
CA ALA A 653 -20.69 21.88 8.99
C ALA A 653 -20.98 22.15 10.48
N GLU A 654 -22.05 21.56 11.02
CA GLU A 654 -22.46 21.75 12.41
C GLU A 654 -21.32 21.43 13.41
N ASP A 655 -20.47 20.47 13.06
CA ASP A 655 -19.32 20.03 13.82
C ASP A 655 -18.00 20.74 13.44
N ASP A 656 -18.04 21.92 12.78
CA ASP A 656 -16.84 22.69 12.36
C ASP A 656 -15.82 22.90 13.49
N ARG A 657 -16.32 23.00 14.73
CA ARG A 657 -15.52 23.22 15.94
C ARG A 657 -14.97 21.95 16.57
N ARG A 658 -15.29 20.76 16.05
CA ARG A 658 -14.74 19.49 16.54
C ARG A 658 -13.22 19.50 16.41
N THR A 659 -12.53 18.99 17.42
CA THR A 659 -11.07 18.90 17.42
C THR A 659 -10.59 18.18 16.16
N PHE A 660 -9.67 18.81 15.42
CA PHE A 660 -9.13 18.29 14.16
C PHE A 660 -10.15 18.09 13.03
N ARG A 661 -11.30 18.79 13.04
CA ARG A 661 -12.36 18.64 12.03
C ARG A 661 -11.87 18.65 10.58
N LYS A 662 -10.94 19.57 10.24
CA LYS A 662 -10.34 19.71 8.90
C LYS A 662 -9.39 18.59 8.48
N ARG A 663 -9.16 17.59 9.35
CA ARG A 663 -8.40 16.37 9.02
C ARG A 663 -9.30 15.23 8.53
N GLY A 664 -10.61 15.32 8.79
CA GLY A 664 -11.60 14.41 8.25
C GLY A 664 -12.17 14.90 6.93
N TYR A 665 -13.14 14.17 6.37
CA TYR A 665 -13.88 14.61 5.18
C TYR A 665 -14.73 15.84 5.50
N TYR A 666 -14.58 16.94 4.74
CA TYR A 666 -15.29 18.19 4.97
C TYR A 666 -16.24 18.50 3.80
N PRO A 667 -17.57 18.44 4.00
CA PRO A 667 -18.54 18.44 2.90
C PRO A 667 -18.86 19.87 2.43
N TYR A 668 -17.97 20.55 1.71
CA TYR A 668 -18.32 21.86 1.12
C TYR A 668 -19.44 21.71 0.07
N GLY A 669 -19.44 20.61 -0.68
CA GLY A 669 -20.33 20.33 -1.78
C GLY A 669 -19.73 20.66 -3.16
N GLY A 670 -20.51 20.35 -4.19
CA GLY A 670 -20.17 20.63 -5.57
C GLY A 670 -19.55 19.46 -6.32
N PHE A 671 -18.74 19.79 -7.33
CA PHE A 671 -17.81 18.88 -7.99
C PHE A 671 -16.43 19.01 -7.34
N GLU A 672 -16.13 18.09 -6.42
CA GLU A 672 -14.88 18.03 -5.64
C GLU A 672 -13.91 16.97 -6.23
N ASP A 673 -12.76 16.77 -5.60
CA ASP A 673 -11.94 15.58 -5.85
C ASP A 673 -11.62 14.87 -4.53
N PHE A 674 -11.45 13.55 -4.60
CA PHE A 674 -10.73 12.77 -3.60
C PHE A 674 -9.30 12.49 -4.06
N LEU A 675 -8.36 13.21 -3.46
CA LEU A 675 -6.92 12.97 -3.47
C LEU A 675 -6.44 12.67 -2.04
N GLY A 676 -6.57 11.41 -1.60
CA GLY A 676 -6.41 11.03 -0.19
C GLY A 676 -7.69 11.23 0.62
N GLN A 677 -7.84 10.57 1.77
CA GLN A 677 -8.94 10.80 2.72
C GLN A 677 -8.37 11.06 4.14
N GLY A 678 -8.64 12.19 4.82
CA GLY A 678 -9.29 13.42 4.36
C GLY A 678 -8.46 14.15 3.30
N SER A 679 -9.13 14.77 2.34
CA SER A 679 -8.54 14.99 1.02
C SER A 679 -7.60 16.19 0.92
N MET A 680 -6.47 16.02 0.22
CA MET A 680 -5.33 16.95 0.22
C MET A 680 -5.69 18.34 -0.31
N GLU A 681 -6.60 18.39 -1.27
CA GLU A 681 -7.07 19.60 -1.95
C GLU A 681 -8.13 20.38 -1.18
N THR A 682 -8.84 19.72 -0.25
CA THR A 682 -10.13 20.18 0.23
C THR A 682 -10.11 21.62 0.75
N HIS A 683 -9.03 22.00 1.46
CA HIS A 683 -8.88 23.34 2.05
C HIS A 683 -7.80 24.20 1.36
N LYS A 684 -7.19 23.72 0.27
CA LYS A 684 -6.13 24.46 -0.43
C LYS A 684 -6.74 25.54 -1.31
N VAL A 685 -6.29 26.78 -1.18
CA VAL A 685 -6.61 27.84 -2.15
C VAL A 685 -5.68 27.68 -3.36
N TYR A 686 -6.25 27.45 -4.54
CA TYR A 686 -5.53 27.32 -5.79
C TYR A 686 -5.22 28.70 -6.37
N LYS A 687 -4.11 28.79 -7.10
CA LYS A 687 -3.82 29.97 -7.92
C LYS A 687 -4.73 29.95 -9.14
N ALA A 688 -5.69 30.86 -9.21
CA ALA A 688 -6.59 31.01 -10.34
C ALA A 688 -6.07 32.03 -11.37
N GLU A 689 -6.32 31.77 -12.65
CA GLU A 689 -6.00 32.63 -13.79
C GLU A 689 -7.17 32.59 -14.79
N ILE A 690 -7.76 33.74 -15.08
CA ILE A 690 -8.76 33.86 -16.17
C ILE A 690 -8.00 33.83 -17.49
N VAL A 691 -8.20 32.75 -18.26
CA VAL A 691 -7.60 32.58 -19.58
C VAL A 691 -8.44 33.27 -20.65
N LYS A 692 -9.78 33.20 -20.53
CA LYS A 692 -10.73 33.92 -21.39
C LYS A 692 -11.94 34.36 -20.57
N LYS A 693 -12.26 35.66 -20.62
CA LYS A 693 -13.28 36.29 -19.76
C LYS A 693 -14.67 36.36 -20.40
N ASP A 694 -14.76 36.48 -21.72
CA ASP A 694 -16.02 36.60 -22.45
C ASP A 694 -15.87 36.06 -23.88
N GLY A 695 -17.01 35.83 -24.54
CA GLY A 695 -17.10 35.39 -25.93
C GLY A 695 -17.91 34.09 -26.07
N GLU A 696 -17.48 33.24 -27.00
CA GLU A 696 -18.14 31.96 -27.34
C GLU A 696 -17.85 30.85 -26.34
N PHE A 697 -16.84 31.05 -25.49
CA PHE A 697 -16.55 30.27 -24.30
C PHE A 697 -15.76 31.15 -23.32
N VAL A 698 -15.80 30.80 -22.03
CA VAL A 698 -14.93 31.38 -21.00
C VAL A 698 -14.08 30.28 -20.37
N GLN A 699 -12.93 30.67 -19.81
CA GLN A 699 -11.99 29.69 -19.27
C GLN A 699 -11.23 30.23 -18.05
N VAL A 700 -11.15 29.40 -17.01
CA VAL A 700 -10.31 29.62 -15.82
C VAL A 700 -9.37 28.44 -15.64
N LYS A 701 -8.10 28.74 -15.40
CA LYS A 701 -7.07 27.77 -15.02
C LYS A 701 -6.77 27.92 -13.54
N MET A 702 -6.80 26.83 -12.80
CA MET A 702 -6.47 26.78 -11.38
C MET A 702 -5.32 25.80 -11.15
N THR A 703 -4.26 26.23 -10.45
CA THR A 703 -3.09 25.39 -10.15
C THR A 703 -2.77 25.35 -8.67
N ALA A 704 -2.29 24.19 -8.22
CA ALA A 704 -1.73 24.02 -6.89
C ALA A 704 -0.50 23.11 -6.93
N ASP A 705 0.45 23.38 -6.04
CA ASP A 705 1.57 22.50 -5.73
C ASP A 705 1.42 21.97 -4.30
N TYR A 706 1.50 20.65 -4.17
CA TYR A 706 1.55 19.94 -2.90
C TYR A 706 2.94 19.34 -2.72
N TYR A 707 3.89 20.21 -2.39
CA TYR A 707 5.27 19.86 -2.10
C TYR A 707 5.97 19.17 -3.28
N GLY A 708 5.74 19.63 -4.51
CA GLY A 708 6.25 19.04 -5.75
C GLY A 708 5.32 18.04 -6.42
N ASN A 709 4.06 17.92 -5.97
CA ASN A 709 2.98 17.27 -6.70
C ASN A 709 2.08 18.37 -7.26
N GLU A 710 2.15 18.59 -8.57
CA GLU A 710 1.41 19.66 -9.24
C GLU A 710 0.08 19.12 -9.78
N ILE A 711 -1.00 19.86 -9.53
CA ILE A 711 -2.29 19.66 -10.16
C ILE A 711 -2.74 20.97 -10.83
N GLN A 712 -3.21 20.83 -12.05
CA GLN A 712 -3.84 21.89 -12.81
C GLN A 712 -5.24 21.45 -13.21
N LYS A 713 -6.23 22.32 -12.98
CA LYS A 713 -7.57 22.21 -13.55
C LYS A 713 -7.83 23.36 -14.49
N ILE A 714 -8.45 23.07 -15.63
CA ILE A 714 -8.98 24.09 -16.55
C ILE A 714 -10.48 23.88 -16.65
N PHE A 715 -11.23 24.92 -16.31
CA PHE A 715 -12.69 24.96 -16.40
C PHE A 715 -13.07 25.76 -17.64
N THR A 716 -13.89 25.18 -18.52
CA THR A 716 -14.39 25.84 -19.72
C THR A 716 -15.90 25.74 -19.79
N LEU A 717 -16.60 26.89 -19.81
CA LEU A 717 -18.03 26.97 -20.08
C LEU A 717 -18.24 27.51 -21.49
N TYR A 718 -19.04 26.82 -22.30
CA TYR A 718 -19.32 27.17 -23.69
C TYR A 718 -20.59 28.02 -23.80
N GLY A 719 -20.65 28.93 -24.77
CA GLY A 719 -21.70 29.97 -24.84
C GLY A 719 -23.07 29.51 -25.35
N ASN A 720 -23.12 28.46 -26.15
CA ASN A 720 -24.34 27.97 -26.81
C ASN A 720 -24.94 26.71 -26.17
N THR A 721 -24.37 26.22 -25.08
CA THR A 721 -24.64 24.89 -24.50
C THR A 721 -24.46 24.93 -22.99
N PRO A 722 -25.12 24.07 -22.19
CA PRO A 722 -24.86 24.03 -20.76
C PRO A 722 -23.55 23.28 -20.44
N LEU A 723 -22.88 22.69 -21.44
CA LEU A 723 -21.65 21.91 -21.25
C LEU A 723 -20.57 22.69 -20.48
N LEU A 724 -20.18 22.16 -19.33
CA LEU A 724 -18.99 22.56 -18.58
C LEU A 724 -17.93 21.47 -18.72
N GLU A 725 -16.73 21.85 -19.15
CA GLU A 725 -15.57 20.96 -19.20
C GLU A 725 -14.62 21.23 -18.04
N VAL A 726 -14.11 20.15 -17.43
CA VAL A 726 -13.04 20.18 -16.43
C VAL A 726 -11.88 19.32 -16.94
N ARG A 727 -10.76 19.95 -17.30
CA ARG A 727 -9.52 19.26 -17.71
C ARG A 727 -8.53 19.22 -16.57
N PHE A 728 -8.02 18.04 -16.30
CA PHE A 728 -6.99 17.77 -15.30
C PHE A 728 -5.65 17.53 -15.97
N ALA A 729 -4.59 18.11 -15.41
CA ALA A 729 -3.21 17.71 -15.66
C ALA A 729 -2.48 17.56 -14.32
N LEU A 730 -2.01 16.34 -14.02
CA LEU A 730 -1.36 15.98 -12.77
C LEU A 730 0.09 15.59 -13.03
N THR A 731 1.03 16.17 -12.29
CA THR A 731 2.45 15.78 -12.30
C THR A 731 2.87 15.44 -10.86
N PHE A 732 2.74 14.16 -10.52
CA PHE A 732 2.94 13.65 -9.16
C PHE A 732 4.26 12.88 -9.08
N LYS A 733 4.91 12.99 -7.92
CA LYS A 733 6.18 12.30 -7.59
C LYS A 733 6.02 11.31 -6.44
N ASN A 734 4.98 11.47 -5.63
CA ASN A 734 4.72 10.68 -4.43
C ASN A 734 3.86 9.46 -4.77
N PRO A 735 4.36 8.22 -4.55
CA PRO A 735 3.65 7.01 -4.96
C PRO A 735 2.39 6.70 -4.15
N GLU A 736 2.29 7.21 -2.93
CA GLU A 736 1.16 6.99 -2.01
C GLU A 736 -0.13 7.71 -2.44
N ALA A 737 -0.03 8.79 -3.23
CA ALA A 737 -1.17 9.47 -3.85
C ALA A 737 -1.44 8.85 -5.22
N ASN A 738 -2.12 7.71 -5.21
CA ASN A 738 -2.20 6.76 -6.33
C ASN A 738 -3.55 6.73 -7.05
N VAL A 739 -4.63 7.28 -6.47
CA VAL A 739 -5.96 7.35 -7.08
C VAL A 739 -6.58 8.74 -6.88
N LEU A 740 -7.10 9.30 -7.95
CA LEU A 740 -7.94 10.49 -7.98
C LEU A 740 -9.41 10.05 -8.09
N GLY A 741 -10.29 10.56 -7.23
CA GLY A 741 -11.74 10.38 -7.36
C GLY A 741 -12.44 11.72 -7.64
N PRO A 742 -12.55 12.19 -8.89
CA PRO A 742 -13.39 13.35 -9.22
C PRO A 742 -14.83 13.07 -8.75
N GLN A 743 -15.48 14.02 -8.10
CA GLN A 743 -16.66 13.75 -7.30
C GLN A 743 -17.75 14.82 -7.52
N PRO A 744 -18.64 14.66 -8.50
CA PRO A 744 -19.94 15.32 -8.45
C PRO A 744 -20.73 14.80 -7.24
N ILE A 745 -21.06 15.71 -6.33
CA ILE A 745 -21.97 15.45 -5.22
C ILE A 745 -23.34 15.97 -5.63
N LEU A 746 -24.29 15.06 -5.82
CA LEU A 746 -25.62 15.33 -6.36
C LEU A 746 -26.63 15.49 -5.24
N GLU A 747 -27.36 16.59 -5.31
CA GLU A 747 -28.58 16.89 -4.56
C GLU A 747 -29.50 17.52 -5.61
N LEU A 748 -30.32 16.69 -6.26
CA LEU A 748 -31.14 17.13 -7.38
C LEU A 748 -32.50 17.58 -6.87
N GLY A 749 -32.98 18.70 -7.40
CA GLY A 749 -34.29 19.21 -7.04
C GLY A 749 -34.36 19.83 -5.65
N LYS A 750 -35.58 20.11 -5.22
CA LYS A 750 -35.85 20.74 -3.91
C LYS A 750 -35.70 19.79 -2.73
N VAL A 751 -35.83 18.48 -2.96
CA VAL A 751 -35.79 17.44 -1.94
C VAL A 751 -35.01 16.27 -2.51
N HIS A 752 -33.89 15.94 -1.87
CA HIS A 752 -33.13 14.76 -2.21
C HIS A 752 -33.77 13.52 -1.59
N GLY A 753 -34.10 12.52 -2.41
CA GLY A 753 -34.90 11.39 -1.95
C GLY A 753 -35.23 10.37 -3.03
N PRO A 754 -36.22 9.48 -2.79
CA PRO A 754 -36.59 8.42 -3.73
C PRO A 754 -37.05 8.92 -5.12
N GLU A 755 -37.38 10.21 -5.27
CA GLU A 755 -37.61 10.86 -6.56
C GLU A 755 -36.39 10.88 -7.48
N ASP A 756 -35.19 10.79 -6.91
CA ASP A 756 -33.93 10.80 -7.64
C ASP A 756 -33.65 9.43 -8.26
N LEU A 757 -33.57 9.43 -9.58
CA LEU A 757 -33.17 8.31 -10.41
C LEU A 757 -31.72 8.49 -10.82
N PHE A 758 -30.86 7.55 -10.48
CA PHE A 758 -29.50 7.51 -10.99
C PHE A 758 -29.35 6.41 -12.03
N VAL A 759 -28.60 6.68 -13.09
CA VAL A 759 -28.47 5.78 -14.23
C VAL A 759 -27.01 5.63 -14.62
N ALA A 760 -26.59 4.38 -14.87
CA ALA A 760 -25.26 4.07 -15.35
C ALA A 760 -25.28 2.99 -16.45
N PRO A 761 -24.51 3.16 -17.54
CA PRO A 761 -24.35 2.17 -18.61
C PRO A 761 -23.33 1.09 -18.19
N THR A 762 -23.78 0.05 -17.51
CA THR A 762 -22.89 -1.01 -17.02
C THR A 762 -22.53 -1.99 -18.14
N ILE A 763 -21.51 -2.83 -17.89
CA ILE A 763 -21.19 -3.95 -18.78
C ILE A 763 -22.32 -4.99 -18.90
N TYR A 764 -23.35 -4.92 -18.05
CA TYR A 764 -24.52 -5.78 -18.05
C TYR A 764 -25.77 -5.13 -18.65
N GLY A 765 -25.68 -3.85 -19.06
CA GLY A 765 -26.80 -3.08 -19.59
C GLY A 765 -26.98 -1.76 -18.86
N LEU A 766 -28.08 -1.08 -19.15
CA LEU A 766 -28.43 0.14 -18.45
C LEU A 766 -29.01 -0.20 -17.08
N GLU A 767 -28.38 0.25 -16.00
CA GLU A 767 -28.86 0.03 -14.64
C GLU A 767 -29.37 1.33 -14.02
N GLU A 768 -30.48 1.21 -13.29
CA GLU A 768 -31.16 2.29 -12.61
C GLU A 768 -31.10 2.09 -11.09
N TYR A 769 -30.89 3.19 -10.37
CA TYR A 769 -30.77 3.23 -8.93
C TYR A 769 -31.65 4.33 -8.37
N ARG A 770 -32.14 4.14 -7.15
CA ARG A 770 -32.91 5.12 -6.39
C ARG A 770 -32.20 5.41 -5.08
N MET A 771 -32.31 6.65 -4.61
CA MET A 771 -31.78 7.04 -3.31
C MET A 771 -32.34 6.13 -2.21
N ARG A 772 -31.45 5.54 -1.40
CA ARG A 772 -31.79 4.75 -0.21
C ARG A 772 -31.72 5.66 1.01
N MET A 773 -32.84 5.89 1.66
CA MET A 773 -32.95 6.84 2.78
C MET A 773 -32.73 6.16 4.14
N GLU A 774 -32.72 4.84 4.17
CA GLU A 774 -32.72 4.02 5.38
C GLU A 774 -31.31 3.70 5.90
N ASP A 775 -30.30 3.67 5.03
CA ASP A 775 -28.93 3.30 5.34
C ASP A 775 -27.93 3.90 4.35
N TYR A 776 -26.64 3.82 4.69
CA TYR A 776 -25.57 4.09 3.73
C TYR A 776 -25.60 3.07 2.60
N TYR A 777 -25.26 3.55 1.42
CA TYR A 777 -25.16 2.69 0.25
C TYR A 777 -23.92 3.02 -0.55
N GLY A 778 -23.12 2.00 -0.87
CA GLY A 778 -21.99 2.14 -1.77
C GLY A 778 -21.98 1.02 -2.81
N ARG A 779 -21.62 1.34 -4.04
CA ARG A 779 -21.53 0.34 -5.11
C ARG A 779 -20.41 0.64 -6.09
N VAL A 780 -19.68 -0.41 -6.45
CA VAL A 780 -18.72 -0.43 -7.54
C VAL A 780 -19.46 -0.77 -8.84
N ILE A 781 -19.41 0.14 -9.81
CA ILE A 781 -20.06 0.01 -11.11
C ILE A 781 -19.00 -0.14 -12.19
N LYS A 782 -19.03 -1.28 -12.90
CA LYS A 782 -18.19 -1.52 -14.08
C LYS A 782 -18.93 -1.03 -15.32
N LEU A 783 -18.39 0.03 -15.93
CA LEU A 783 -19.04 0.75 -17.01
C LEU A 783 -18.70 0.19 -18.38
N LYS A 784 -19.71 0.10 -19.25
CA LYS A 784 -19.53 -0.10 -20.68
C LYS A 784 -19.23 1.20 -21.41
N GLU A 785 -19.82 2.31 -20.95
CA GLU A 785 -19.62 3.64 -21.52
C GLU A 785 -19.26 4.66 -20.45
N GLY A 786 -18.48 5.67 -20.82
CA GLY A 786 -17.93 6.66 -19.89
C GLY A 786 -18.91 7.77 -19.56
N TRP A 787 -20.06 7.44 -18.98
CA TRP A 787 -21.02 8.42 -18.48
C TRP A 787 -21.85 7.87 -17.33
N ASN A 788 -22.46 8.78 -16.58
CA ASN A 788 -23.44 8.50 -15.53
C ASN A 788 -24.46 9.65 -15.46
N ALA A 789 -25.63 9.40 -14.90
CA ALA A 789 -26.68 10.41 -14.80
C ALA A 789 -27.40 10.38 -13.45
N GLY A 790 -27.96 11.52 -13.08
CA GLY A 790 -28.96 11.67 -12.03
C GLY A 790 -30.15 12.48 -12.57
N TYR A 791 -31.36 12.16 -12.11
CA TYR A 791 -32.59 12.80 -12.56
C TYR A 791 -33.61 12.86 -11.44
N ASP A 792 -34.00 14.07 -11.03
CA ASP A 792 -35.15 14.28 -10.16
C ASP A 792 -36.42 14.18 -11.03
N THR A 793 -37.21 13.14 -10.80
CA THR A 793 -38.44 12.84 -11.55
C THR A 793 -39.62 13.78 -11.26
N LYS A 794 -39.57 14.59 -10.19
CA LYS A 794 -40.60 15.56 -9.81
C LYS A 794 -40.28 16.98 -10.28
N GLN A 795 -39.04 17.43 -10.11
CA GLN A 795 -38.59 18.75 -10.57
C GLN A 795 -38.19 18.75 -12.06
N ASP A 796 -38.12 17.56 -12.68
CA ASP A 796 -37.75 17.37 -14.07
C ASP A 796 -36.43 18.08 -14.42
N ILE A 797 -35.40 17.75 -13.64
CA ILE A 797 -34.04 18.28 -13.77
C ILE A 797 -33.04 17.13 -13.72
N SER A 798 -32.05 17.16 -14.60
CA SER A 798 -31.04 16.11 -14.72
C SER A 798 -29.62 16.64 -14.70
N PHE A 799 -28.73 15.75 -14.28
CA PHE A 799 -27.28 15.85 -14.39
C PHE A 799 -26.79 14.67 -15.25
N VAL A 800 -25.83 14.94 -16.13
CA VAL A 800 -25.04 13.92 -16.81
C VAL A 800 -23.56 14.26 -16.69
N GLY A 801 -22.77 13.28 -16.24
CA GLY A 801 -21.32 13.27 -16.27
C GLY A 801 -20.79 12.43 -17.43
N ALA A 802 -19.72 12.86 -18.11
CA ALA A 802 -19.00 12.05 -19.09
C ALA A 802 -17.48 12.17 -18.97
N TYR A 803 -16.77 11.08 -19.25
CA TYR A 803 -15.31 10.94 -19.05
C TYR A 803 -14.75 9.75 -19.86
N PRO A 804 -13.42 9.60 -20.00
CA PRO A 804 -12.86 8.43 -20.69
C PRO A 804 -13.04 7.14 -19.88
N VAL A 805 -13.88 6.21 -20.35
CA VAL A 805 -14.27 4.98 -19.62
C VAL A 805 -13.13 4.01 -19.33
N ASP A 806 -12.05 4.08 -20.11
CA ASP A 806 -10.91 3.16 -20.03
C ASP A 806 -9.81 3.63 -19.06
N GLN A 807 -10.02 4.76 -18.37
CA GLN A 807 -9.05 5.35 -17.44
C GLN A 807 -9.39 5.08 -15.97
N PRO A 808 -10.65 5.20 -15.51
CA PRO A 808 -11.04 4.77 -14.17
C PRO A 808 -10.97 3.25 -13.97
N LEU A 809 -10.67 2.81 -12.74
CA LEU A 809 -10.78 1.41 -12.31
C LEU A 809 -12.25 0.93 -12.33
N PHE A 810 -13.15 1.83 -11.97
CA PHE A 810 -14.60 1.67 -11.91
C PHE A 810 -15.24 3.04 -11.62
N LEU A 811 -16.57 3.11 -11.73
CA LEU A 811 -17.35 4.20 -11.16
C LEU A 811 -17.84 3.76 -9.76
N HIS A 812 -17.46 4.51 -8.73
CA HIS A 812 -17.97 4.33 -7.38
C HIS A 812 -19.21 5.21 -7.20
N MET A 813 -20.32 4.60 -6.79
CA MET A 813 -21.52 5.34 -6.38
C MET A 813 -21.62 5.27 -4.86
N TRP A 814 -21.85 6.41 -4.21
CA TRP A 814 -22.04 6.49 -2.76
C TRP A 814 -23.28 7.32 -2.44
N MET A 815 -24.26 6.75 -1.74
CA MET A 815 -25.40 7.51 -1.19
C MET A 815 -25.14 7.73 0.30
N ASN A 816 -24.95 8.99 0.66
CA ASN A 816 -24.64 9.36 2.02
C ASN A 816 -25.92 9.47 2.86
N HIS A 817 -25.78 9.15 4.15
CA HIS A 817 -26.85 9.24 5.14
C HIS A 817 -26.41 10.17 6.28
N PRO A 818 -27.31 10.95 6.91
CA PRO A 818 -27.00 11.84 8.04
C PRO A 818 -26.37 11.19 9.29
N ARG A 819 -26.32 9.85 9.33
CA ARG A 819 -25.64 9.10 10.40
C ARG A 819 -24.12 9.19 10.24
N ASN A 820 -23.62 9.66 9.10
CA ASN A 820 -22.18 9.74 8.82
C ASN A 820 -21.54 10.64 9.85
N SER A 821 -20.57 10.14 10.60
CA SER A 821 -19.90 10.94 11.63
C SER A 821 -19.14 12.15 11.06
N GLU A 822 -18.87 12.17 9.75
CA GLU A 822 -18.15 13.26 9.07
C GLU A 822 -19.04 14.09 8.14
N ALA A 823 -20.26 13.64 7.77
CA ALA A 823 -21.13 14.34 6.81
C ALA A 823 -22.63 14.06 7.06
N HIS A 824 -23.31 14.94 7.80
CA HIS A 824 -24.69 14.74 8.28
C HIS A 824 -25.80 15.07 7.25
N TYR A 825 -25.60 14.76 5.96
CA TYR A 825 -26.53 15.14 4.88
C TYR A 825 -26.93 13.96 4.00
N TYR A 826 -28.07 14.05 3.33
CA TYR A 826 -28.39 13.17 2.23
C TYR A 826 -27.82 13.76 0.94
N TYR A 827 -27.02 12.99 0.22
CA TYR A 827 -26.54 13.31 -1.13
C TYR A 827 -26.06 12.03 -1.82
N THR A 828 -25.83 12.09 -3.13
CA THR A 828 -25.24 10.98 -3.89
C THR A 828 -23.96 11.40 -4.60
N GLU A 829 -22.89 10.62 -4.47
CA GLU A 829 -21.60 10.82 -5.13
C GLU A 829 -21.44 9.83 -6.28
N PHE A 830 -20.86 10.29 -7.38
CA PHE A 830 -20.42 9.43 -8.48
C PHE A 830 -18.94 9.66 -8.79
N GLN A 831 -18.06 8.82 -8.27
CA GLN A 831 -16.62 8.99 -8.37
C GLN A 831 -16.00 8.01 -9.39
N PRO A 832 -15.57 8.46 -10.59
CA PRO A 832 -14.67 7.67 -11.42
C PRO A 832 -13.28 7.57 -10.76
N TRP A 833 -13.02 6.47 -10.06
CA TRP A 833 -11.74 6.25 -9.38
C TRP A 833 -10.62 6.02 -10.38
N THR A 834 -9.77 7.02 -10.57
CA THR A 834 -8.81 7.12 -11.67
C THR A 834 -7.38 7.02 -11.14
N PRO A 835 -6.60 6.00 -11.52
CA PRO A 835 -5.22 5.86 -11.06
C PRO A 835 -4.35 7.05 -11.50
N ILE A 836 -3.53 7.56 -10.57
CA ILE A 836 -2.58 8.64 -10.80
C ILE A 836 -1.28 8.06 -11.35
N ILE A 837 -0.94 8.45 -12.59
CA ILE A 837 0.26 7.97 -13.27
C ILE A 837 1.43 8.92 -12.99
N GLN A 838 2.51 8.37 -12.44
CA GLN A 838 3.73 9.11 -12.09
C GLN A 838 4.78 9.10 -13.21
N LYS A 839 5.87 9.87 -13.05
CA LYS A 839 6.99 9.97 -14.03
C LYS A 839 6.55 10.47 -15.43
N THR A 840 5.39 11.10 -15.49
CA THR A 840 4.78 11.76 -16.64
C THR A 840 3.81 12.83 -16.13
N THR A 841 3.19 13.58 -17.04
CA THR A 841 1.98 14.34 -16.73
C THR A 841 0.78 13.50 -17.13
N MET A 842 -0.06 13.12 -16.16
CA MET A 842 -1.32 12.43 -16.40
C MET A 842 -2.37 13.46 -16.82
N TYR A 843 -3.16 13.14 -17.84
CA TYR A 843 -4.29 13.94 -18.28
C TYR A 843 -5.61 13.19 -18.03
N PHE A 844 -6.62 13.90 -17.54
CA PHE A 844 -7.98 13.39 -17.39
C PHE A 844 -8.97 14.52 -17.74
N SER A 845 -10.18 14.16 -18.15
CA SER A 845 -11.23 15.12 -18.51
C SER A 845 -12.57 14.63 -17.99
N TYR A 846 -13.35 15.58 -17.48
CA TYR A 846 -14.71 15.36 -17.00
C TYR A 846 -15.63 16.42 -17.62
N TYR A 847 -16.79 15.99 -18.11
CA TYR A 847 -17.79 16.84 -18.75
C TYR A 847 -19.07 16.81 -17.93
N ILE A 848 -19.60 17.98 -17.59
CA ILE A 848 -20.83 18.16 -16.82
C ILE A 848 -21.90 18.77 -17.72
N TRP A 849 -23.09 18.17 -17.71
CA TRP A 849 -24.27 18.66 -18.40
C TRP A 849 -25.46 18.65 -17.44
N GLY A 850 -25.88 19.83 -16.97
CA GLY A 850 -27.12 20.00 -16.21
C GLY A 850 -28.20 20.64 -17.09
N ALA A 851 -29.41 20.08 -17.07
CA ALA A 851 -30.52 20.60 -17.86
C ALA A 851 -31.88 20.26 -17.24
N GLY A 852 -32.91 21.03 -17.61
CA GLY A 852 -34.29 20.62 -17.40
C GLY A 852 -34.67 19.48 -18.35
N GLY A 853 -35.52 18.56 -17.90
CA GLY A 853 -35.87 17.35 -18.62
C GLY A 853 -35.12 16.11 -18.14
N SER A 854 -35.52 14.95 -18.67
CA SER A 854 -34.84 13.68 -18.45
C SER A 854 -33.41 13.66 -18.99
N TRP A 855 -32.56 12.80 -18.41
CA TRP A 855 -31.14 12.65 -18.75
C TRP A 855 -30.86 12.20 -20.20
N GLY A 856 -31.82 11.57 -20.89
CA GLY A 856 -31.60 10.94 -22.21
C GLY A 856 -31.18 11.93 -23.30
N GLN A 857 -31.76 13.12 -23.32
CA GLN A 857 -31.39 14.18 -24.28
C GLN A 857 -29.99 14.71 -24.03
N ALA A 858 -29.59 14.84 -22.77
CA ALA A 858 -28.24 15.27 -22.39
C ALA A 858 -27.18 14.23 -22.82
N VAL A 859 -27.43 12.93 -22.60
CA VAL A 859 -26.55 11.86 -23.10
C VAL A 859 -26.44 11.89 -24.62
N GLN A 860 -27.56 12.08 -25.34
CA GLN A 860 -27.53 12.19 -26.80
C GLN A 860 -26.71 13.41 -27.25
N ALA A 861 -26.88 14.56 -26.60
CA ALA A 861 -26.12 15.77 -26.90
C ALA A 861 -24.60 15.60 -26.68
N LEU A 862 -24.20 14.79 -25.69
CA LEU A 862 -22.79 14.41 -25.47
C LEU A 862 -22.29 13.42 -26.53
N ARG A 863 -23.12 12.46 -26.97
CA ARG A 863 -22.78 11.56 -28.09
C ARG A 863 -22.57 12.33 -29.39
N ASP A 864 -23.46 13.26 -29.69
CA ASP A 864 -23.41 14.09 -30.90
C ASP A 864 -22.17 15.01 -30.91
N ARG A 865 -21.58 15.26 -29.73
CA ARG A 865 -20.31 15.97 -29.54
C ARG A 865 -19.08 15.07 -29.51
N ASN A 866 -19.24 13.77 -29.73
CA ASN A 866 -18.17 12.77 -29.61
C ASN A 866 -17.54 12.74 -28.20
N LEU A 867 -18.37 12.94 -27.16
CA LEU A 867 -17.95 12.95 -25.75
C LEU A 867 -18.28 11.68 -24.97
N ILE A 868 -18.88 10.68 -25.62
CA ILE A 868 -19.07 9.35 -25.03
C ILE A 868 -18.01 8.39 -25.55
N THR A 869 -17.30 7.75 -24.62
CA THR A 869 -16.34 6.67 -24.91
C THR A 869 -16.94 5.32 -24.53
N THR A 870 -16.52 4.26 -25.21
CA THR A 870 -17.00 2.88 -24.99
C THR A 870 -15.83 1.97 -24.69
N GLN A 871 -15.98 1.12 -23.66
CA GLN A 871 -14.97 0.14 -23.29
C GLN A 871 -14.84 -0.88 -24.42
N LYS A 872 -13.60 -1.09 -24.87
CA LYS A 872 -13.26 -2.00 -25.96
C LYS A 872 -13.42 -3.45 -25.57
#